data_AF-A0A094D9V1-F1
#
_entry.id   AF-A0A094D9V1-F1
#
_cell.length_a   1.000
_cell.length_b   1.000
_cell.length_c   1.000
_cell.angle_alpha   90.00
_cell.angle_beta   90.00
_cell.angle_gamma   90.00
#
_symmetry.space_group_name_H-M   'P 1'
#
loop_
_entity.id
_entity.type
_entity.pdbx_description
1 polymer ?
#
loop_
_entity_poly.entity_id
_entity_poly.type
_entity_poly.pdbx_seq_one_letter_code
_entity_poly.pdbx_strand_id
1 'polypeptide(L)'
;MAPDRGSTTEPAYQTISTSNNPVIDDELDDRGVQNRRNEELNFLSEHGHEPQNFTLRGILVGLGVGLIICFSNMYFGLQTGWISSMSMPSSLIGFAFFKTLSKHLDIPFTPVENVLVQTVAGSMGTMPLGCGFVGVMPALNYLLKPEEGGPLFLSLWKLILWALGLCFFGVVFAVPLRRQVIIREKLKFPSGTATALMINVLHGKDEVWKSSRQHRNPSPSLGIRHPPSSPSPIRDDDGYYSDASNSPRVSTDSPRDGMASSTPRFRTDTTDVEEVQGWEKGSWVQRVKLLVLSFSISGLYTLGTYFFPVLRNLPVFGSTLAQNWLWTLNPSLAYVGQGIIMGPATTIHMLIGAILGWAILSPLAKHKGWAPGPIDDWEAGSKGWIIWVSLAIMLADSIVSLAYIAGKQVAPYAWIVLEPMYRARAGRSWRNIFNLGSSSAGYVPIDGVHDSTVLTDTLSNTGEPLPSSPQSADLKSLPDVDAPPEHLVSGRVVWIGLISSILFCILCIRITFGALVPLYATVAAVLIALVLSVMGVRALGETDLNPVSGISKLAQLFFALIIPQSNKNSVLINLIAGAVSEAGALQAGDLMQDLKTGHLLGAAPNAQFWGQMIGSAVGAVVSALIYKLYTNVYPVPGDLFQVPTGYVWIFTARLVTGEGLPPMAWQWAIGTGLIFSATTCARIVGTGKEWHPLIPGGIAVAVGMFNVPSFTLARAIGGFMSWYWKSYMGRPETPLIVVASGFVLGEGVVSIINLVMSTMDVPHL
;
A
#
# COMPACT_ATOMS: atom_id res chain seq x y z
N MET A 1 36.79 25.54 -33.94
CA MET A 1 36.86 24.12 -33.57
C MET A 1 36.61 24.02 -32.07
N ALA A 2 35.37 23.74 -31.69
CA ALA A 2 35.00 23.39 -30.32
C ALA A 2 34.89 21.86 -30.26
N PRO A 3 35.32 21.20 -29.16
CA PRO A 3 35.24 19.76 -29.07
C PRO A 3 33.79 19.33 -28.94
N ASP A 4 33.51 18.25 -29.65
CA ASP A 4 32.23 17.56 -29.81
C ASP A 4 31.59 17.27 -28.44
N ARG A 5 30.41 17.86 -28.19
CA ARG A 5 29.59 17.51 -27.04
C ARG A 5 28.85 16.24 -27.42
N GLY A 6 29.40 15.10 -27.00
CA GLY A 6 28.81 13.79 -27.20
C GLY A 6 27.31 13.80 -26.91
N SER A 7 26.55 13.22 -27.82
CA SER A 7 25.12 12.98 -27.70
C SER A 7 24.84 12.24 -26.37
N THR A 8 24.25 12.94 -25.41
CA THR A 8 23.65 12.31 -24.23
C THR A 8 22.40 11.56 -24.67
N THR A 9 22.57 10.31 -25.07
CA THR A 9 21.48 9.33 -25.06
C THR A 9 21.04 9.16 -23.62
N GLU A 10 19.96 9.84 -23.21
CA GLU A 10 19.26 9.51 -21.97
C GLU A 10 18.74 8.06 -22.10
N PRO A 11 18.97 7.17 -21.12
CA PRO A 11 18.46 5.80 -21.18
C PRO A 11 16.94 5.82 -21.27
N ALA A 12 16.39 5.05 -22.20
CA ALA A 12 14.97 4.96 -22.45
C ALA A 12 14.32 4.12 -21.35
N TYR A 13 13.59 4.76 -20.43
CA TYR A 13 12.86 4.00 -19.41
C TYR A 13 11.57 3.46 -20.05
N GLN A 14 11.52 2.16 -20.34
CA GLN A 14 10.28 1.46 -20.65
C GLN A 14 9.88 0.65 -19.42
N THR A 15 8.76 0.99 -18.77
CA THR A 15 8.26 0.16 -17.66
C THR A 15 8.00 -1.26 -18.13
N ILE A 16 8.42 -2.24 -17.32
CA ILE A 16 8.03 -3.65 -17.50
C ILE A 16 6.50 -3.70 -17.60
N SER A 17 5.98 -4.19 -18.74
CA SER A 17 4.54 -4.28 -19.00
C SER A 17 3.90 -5.18 -17.95
N THR A 18 3.06 -4.59 -17.08
CA THR A 18 2.29 -5.35 -16.07
C THR A 18 1.06 -6.03 -16.66
N SER A 19 0.96 -6.22 -17.98
CA SER A 19 -0.19 -6.90 -18.56
C SER A 19 -0.16 -8.38 -18.19
N ASN A 20 -0.74 -8.71 -17.03
CA ASN A 20 -1.16 -10.05 -16.63
C ASN A 20 -2.30 -10.51 -17.57
N ASN A 21 -2.01 -10.63 -18.86
CA ASN A 21 -2.92 -11.22 -19.81
C ASN A 21 -2.30 -12.56 -20.21
N PRO A 22 -2.65 -13.69 -19.53
CA PRO A 22 -2.15 -15.01 -19.90
C PRO A 22 -2.43 -15.35 -21.38
N VAL A 23 -3.45 -14.72 -21.97
CA VAL A 23 -3.78 -14.79 -23.40
C VAL A 23 -2.63 -14.32 -24.31
N ILE A 24 -1.76 -13.40 -23.86
CA ILE A 24 -0.65 -12.88 -24.68
C ILE A 24 0.55 -13.82 -24.65
N ASP A 25 0.83 -14.47 -23.52
CA ASP A 25 1.93 -15.45 -23.45
C ASP A 25 1.54 -16.76 -24.17
N ASP A 26 0.24 -17.07 -24.28
CA ASP A 26 -0.27 -18.16 -25.13
C ASP A 26 -0.28 -17.81 -26.64
N GLU A 27 -0.20 -16.52 -27.01
CA GLU A 27 -0.14 -16.04 -28.42
C GLU A 27 1.29 -15.81 -28.93
N LEU A 28 2.29 -15.76 -28.05
CA LEU A 28 3.70 -15.57 -28.42
C LEU A 28 4.37 -16.91 -28.68
N ASP A 29 5.12 -17.00 -29.78
CA ASP A 29 6.05 -18.12 -29.94
C ASP A 29 7.19 -18.03 -28.90
N ASP A 30 7.93 -19.13 -28.72
CA ASP A 30 9.06 -19.19 -27.79
C ASP A 30 10.08 -18.06 -28.00
N ARG A 31 10.20 -17.56 -29.25
CA ARG A 31 11.07 -16.41 -29.58
C ARG A 31 10.52 -15.08 -29.06
N GLY A 32 9.22 -14.85 -29.14
CA GLY A 32 8.55 -13.68 -28.61
C GLY A 32 8.68 -13.57 -27.09
N VAL A 33 8.53 -14.69 -26.38
CA VAL A 33 8.74 -14.78 -24.93
C VAL A 33 10.20 -14.49 -24.57
N GLN A 34 11.14 -15.08 -25.31
CA GLN A 34 12.57 -14.87 -25.08
C GLN A 34 13.02 -13.42 -25.37
N ASN A 35 12.49 -12.80 -26.41
CA ASN A 35 12.78 -11.40 -26.74
C ASN A 35 12.28 -10.46 -25.64
N ARG A 36 11.03 -10.59 -25.19
CA ARG A 36 10.49 -9.79 -24.09
C ARG A 36 11.34 -9.95 -22.82
N ARG A 37 11.69 -11.19 -22.49
CA ARG A 37 12.54 -11.50 -21.33
C ARG A 37 13.92 -10.81 -21.43
N ASN A 38 14.54 -10.82 -22.60
CA ASN A 38 15.81 -10.15 -22.85
C ASN A 38 15.67 -8.63 -22.77
N GLU A 39 14.58 -8.06 -23.27
CA GLU A 39 14.26 -6.62 -23.15
C GLU A 39 14.11 -6.21 -21.68
N GLU A 40 13.37 -6.99 -20.88
CA GLU A 40 13.22 -6.74 -19.44
C GLU A 40 14.56 -6.84 -18.69
N LEU A 41 15.39 -7.83 -19.00
CA LEU A 41 16.73 -7.97 -18.41
C LEU A 41 17.66 -6.82 -18.78
N ASN A 42 17.66 -6.41 -20.05
CA ASN A 42 18.46 -5.28 -20.52
C ASN A 42 18.01 -3.99 -19.84
N PHE A 43 16.70 -3.76 -19.75
CA PHE A 43 16.11 -2.62 -19.03
C PHE A 43 16.55 -2.60 -17.56
N LEU A 44 16.39 -3.71 -16.83
CA LEU A 44 16.77 -3.78 -15.41
C LEU A 44 18.28 -3.61 -15.21
N SER A 45 19.11 -4.12 -16.13
CA SER A 45 20.56 -3.97 -16.07
C SER A 45 20.98 -2.52 -16.31
N GLU A 46 20.53 -1.91 -17.42
CA GLU A 46 20.90 -0.55 -17.79
C GLU A 46 20.58 0.46 -16.68
N HIS A 47 19.37 0.38 -16.14
CA HIS A 47 18.90 1.30 -15.10
C HIS A 47 19.46 0.96 -13.71
N GLY A 48 19.71 -0.30 -13.41
CA GLY A 48 20.37 -0.71 -12.17
C GLY A 48 21.80 -0.18 -12.07
N HIS A 49 22.51 -0.07 -13.20
CA HIS A 49 23.87 0.47 -13.26
C HIS A 49 23.96 2.00 -13.23
N GLU A 50 22.84 2.72 -13.25
CA GLU A 50 22.86 4.17 -13.12
C GLU A 50 23.50 4.59 -11.77
N PRO A 51 24.51 5.48 -11.77
CA PRO A 51 25.14 5.93 -10.54
C PRO A 51 24.18 6.70 -9.61
N GLN A 52 23.04 7.14 -10.13
CA GLN A 52 22.02 7.89 -9.40
C GLN A 52 21.10 7.00 -8.55
N ASN A 53 21.25 5.67 -8.58
CA ASN A 53 20.48 4.76 -7.71
C ASN A 53 20.67 5.07 -6.22
N PHE A 54 21.87 5.50 -5.81
CA PHE A 54 22.18 5.83 -4.42
C PHE A 54 23.02 7.10 -4.33
N THR A 55 22.37 8.25 -4.10
CA THR A 55 23.03 9.56 -4.03
C THR A 55 22.84 10.23 -2.68
N LEU A 56 23.88 10.94 -2.22
CA LEU A 56 23.79 11.76 -1.00
C LEU A 56 22.71 12.85 -1.13
N ARG A 57 22.63 13.50 -2.30
CA ARG A 57 21.63 14.55 -2.56
C ARG A 57 20.20 13.99 -2.50
N GLY A 58 19.97 12.80 -3.05
CA GLY A 58 18.68 12.12 -3.00
C GLY A 58 18.29 11.76 -1.56
N ILE A 59 19.24 11.28 -0.75
CA ILE A 59 19.02 11.00 0.68
C ILE A 59 18.67 12.30 1.43
N LEU A 60 19.43 13.37 1.25
CA LEU A 60 19.19 14.64 1.96
C LEU A 60 17.82 15.24 1.61
N VAL A 61 17.45 15.25 0.33
CA VAL A 61 16.12 15.71 -0.11
C VAL A 61 15.03 14.78 0.40
N GLY A 62 15.23 13.46 0.33
CA GLY A 62 14.32 12.46 0.88
C GLY A 62 14.08 12.66 2.38
N LEU A 63 15.12 12.90 3.18
CA LEU A 63 14.99 13.21 4.60
C LEU A 63 14.26 14.53 4.85
N GLY A 64 14.50 15.56 4.03
CA GLY A 64 13.79 16.84 4.12
C GLY A 64 12.28 16.70 3.84
N VAL A 65 11.92 15.96 2.80
CA VAL A 65 10.52 15.64 2.48
C VAL A 65 9.91 14.72 3.56
N GLY A 66 10.66 13.72 4.01
CA GLY A 66 10.26 12.81 5.09
C GLY A 66 9.98 13.53 6.40
N LEU A 67 10.72 14.59 6.73
CA LEU A 67 10.48 15.41 7.91
C LEU A 67 9.10 16.08 7.87
N ILE A 68 8.74 16.66 6.73
CA ILE A 68 7.44 17.29 6.51
C ILE A 68 6.30 16.27 6.68
N ILE A 69 6.47 15.08 6.10
CA ILE A 69 5.49 14.00 6.19
C ILE A 69 5.40 13.47 7.62
N CYS A 70 6.53 13.35 8.33
CA CYS A 70 6.58 12.89 9.71
C CYS A 70 5.79 13.80 10.65
N PHE A 71 5.92 15.13 10.52
CA PHE A 71 5.09 16.08 11.27
C PHE A 71 3.60 15.92 10.96
N SER A 72 3.26 15.81 9.68
CA SER A 72 1.88 15.65 9.22
C SER A 72 1.25 14.36 9.78
N ASN A 73 1.97 13.24 9.66
CA ASN A 73 1.51 11.93 10.13
C ASN A 73 1.44 11.84 11.65
N MET A 74 2.36 12.49 12.39
CA MET A 74 2.24 12.56 13.85
C MET A 74 0.98 13.34 14.26
N TYR A 75 0.75 14.49 13.64
CA TYR A 75 -0.42 15.34 13.91
C TYR A 75 -1.73 14.58 13.65
N PHE A 76 -1.95 14.09 12.43
CA PHE A 76 -3.20 13.39 12.09
C PHE A 76 -3.35 12.03 12.81
N GLY A 77 -2.23 11.37 13.09
CA GLY A 77 -2.20 10.13 13.85
C GLY A 77 -2.69 10.32 15.27
N LEU A 78 -2.25 11.37 15.97
CA LEU A 78 -2.73 11.69 17.32
C LEU A 78 -4.18 12.20 17.34
N GLN A 79 -4.61 12.90 16.29
CA GLN A 79 -5.99 13.40 16.19
C GLN A 79 -7.00 12.30 15.91
N THR A 80 -6.72 11.45 14.93
CA THR A 80 -7.72 10.56 14.31
C THR A 80 -7.29 9.12 14.17
N GLY A 81 -6.05 8.78 14.56
CA GLY A 81 -5.52 7.43 14.43
C GLY A 81 -5.18 7.00 13.01
N TRP A 82 -5.13 7.94 12.05
CA TRP A 82 -4.88 7.66 10.64
C TRP A 82 -3.60 8.34 10.14
N ILE A 83 -2.82 7.62 9.32
CA ILE A 83 -1.61 8.12 8.66
C ILE A 83 -1.57 7.69 7.18
N SER A 84 -0.73 8.35 6.37
CA SER A 84 -0.51 8.00 4.96
C SER A 84 0.97 7.74 4.68
N SER A 85 1.27 6.77 3.81
CA SER A 85 2.65 6.53 3.34
C SER A 85 3.18 7.64 2.42
N MET A 86 2.29 8.41 1.78
CA MET A 86 2.61 9.56 0.92
C MET A 86 3.75 9.32 -0.09
N SER A 87 3.85 8.13 -0.68
CA SER A 87 4.89 7.80 -1.67
C SER A 87 4.80 8.67 -2.94
N MET A 88 3.62 8.76 -3.56
CA MET A 88 3.35 9.59 -4.74
C MET A 88 3.63 11.09 -4.49
N PRO A 89 3.17 11.69 -3.37
CA PRO A 89 3.54 13.07 -3.02
C PRO A 89 5.03 13.26 -2.81
N SER A 90 5.70 12.31 -2.17
CA SER A 90 7.14 12.37 -1.93
C SER A 90 7.92 12.46 -3.23
N SER A 91 7.57 11.64 -4.22
CA SER A 91 8.23 11.65 -5.52
C SER A 91 7.95 12.94 -6.32
N LEU A 92 6.73 13.48 -6.21
CA LEU A 92 6.38 14.76 -6.83
C LEU A 92 7.17 15.93 -6.22
N ILE A 93 7.29 16.00 -4.90
CA ILE A 93 8.02 17.06 -4.20
C ILE A 93 9.52 16.94 -4.48
N GLY A 94 10.07 15.73 -4.43
CA GLY A 94 11.45 15.44 -4.81
C GLY A 94 11.75 15.91 -6.23
N PHE A 95 10.90 15.54 -7.19
CA PHE A 95 11.02 15.99 -8.57
C PHE A 95 10.94 17.51 -8.69
N ALA A 96 9.97 18.16 -8.04
CA ALA A 96 9.81 19.61 -8.09
C ALA A 96 11.06 20.34 -7.56
N PHE A 97 11.66 19.84 -6.47
CA PHE A 97 12.89 20.38 -5.90
C PHE A 97 14.05 20.30 -6.90
N PHE A 98 14.38 19.10 -7.38
CA PHE A 98 15.50 18.91 -8.31
C PHE A 98 15.26 19.60 -9.65
N LYS A 99 14.03 19.61 -10.16
CA LYS A 99 13.69 20.32 -11.40
C LYS A 99 13.84 21.83 -11.26
N THR A 100 13.48 22.41 -10.12
CA THR A 100 13.70 23.84 -9.84
C THR A 100 15.19 24.16 -9.79
N LEU A 101 16.00 23.27 -9.20
CA LEU A 101 17.45 23.43 -9.11
C LEU A 101 18.22 22.96 -10.35
N SER A 102 17.55 22.40 -11.37
CA SER A 102 18.18 21.77 -12.55
C SER A 102 19.23 22.61 -13.27
N LYS A 103 19.10 23.94 -13.26
CA LYS A 103 20.09 24.86 -13.85
C LYS A 103 21.42 24.89 -13.08
N HIS A 104 21.41 24.47 -11.83
CA HIS A 104 22.55 24.48 -10.91
C HIS A 104 23.06 23.07 -10.59
N LEU A 105 22.50 22.04 -11.23
CA LEU A 105 22.89 20.65 -11.02
C LEU A 105 23.75 20.19 -12.19
N ASP A 106 24.96 19.71 -11.89
CA ASP A 106 25.85 19.14 -12.90
C ASP A 106 25.38 17.76 -13.39
N ILE A 107 24.64 17.04 -12.54
CA ILE A 107 24.14 15.69 -12.80
C ILE A 107 22.61 15.74 -12.90
N PRO A 108 21.99 15.21 -13.97
CA PRO A 108 20.54 15.19 -14.12
C PRO A 108 19.89 14.35 -13.02
N PHE A 109 18.65 14.69 -12.69
CA PHE A 109 17.83 13.93 -11.75
C PHE A 109 17.08 12.82 -12.50
N THR A 110 17.38 11.57 -12.18
CA THR A 110 16.85 10.40 -12.91
C THR A 110 15.65 9.77 -12.19
N PRO A 111 14.83 8.97 -12.87
CA PRO A 111 13.72 8.26 -12.24
C PRO A 111 14.16 7.35 -11.08
N VAL A 112 15.28 6.63 -11.20
CA VAL A 112 15.79 5.79 -10.09
C VAL A 112 16.22 6.62 -8.88
N GLU A 113 16.75 7.83 -9.09
CA GLU A 113 17.04 8.75 -7.98
C GLU A 113 15.76 9.24 -7.29
N ASN A 114 14.68 9.40 -8.05
CA ASN A 114 13.37 9.75 -7.52
C ASN A 114 12.77 8.62 -6.68
N VAL A 115 12.98 7.36 -7.08
CA VAL A 115 12.66 6.19 -6.25
C VAL A 115 13.42 6.24 -4.93
N LEU A 116 14.72 6.56 -4.94
CA LEU A 116 15.49 6.72 -3.70
C LEU A 116 14.91 7.81 -2.80
N VAL A 117 14.61 9.00 -3.35
CA VAL A 117 14.00 10.11 -2.59
C VAL A 117 12.68 9.68 -1.96
N GLN A 118 11.82 9.00 -2.74
CA GLN A 118 10.52 8.51 -2.28
C GLN A 118 10.66 7.45 -1.19
N THR A 119 11.61 6.53 -1.32
CA THR A 119 11.86 5.49 -0.31
C THR A 119 12.36 6.06 1.01
N VAL A 120 13.31 6.99 0.95
CA VAL A 120 13.83 7.67 2.16
C VAL A 120 12.74 8.50 2.83
N ALA A 121 11.97 9.27 2.05
CA ALA A 121 10.91 10.12 2.56
C ALA A 121 9.75 9.31 3.17
N GLY A 122 9.30 8.27 2.46
CA GLY A 122 8.20 7.40 2.89
C GLY A 122 8.53 6.67 4.19
N SER A 123 9.70 6.01 4.25
CA SER A 123 10.14 5.30 5.44
C SER A 123 10.30 6.19 6.67
N MET A 124 10.85 7.41 6.51
CA MET A 124 10.90 8.39 7.59
C MET A 124 9.50 8.85 8.02
N GLY A 125 8.62 9.10 7.05
CA GLY A 125 7.28 9.64 7.25
C GLY A 125 6.31 8.67 7.95
N THR A 126 6.49 7.35 7.83
CA THR A 126 5.60 6.34 8.44
C THR A 126 6.02 5.93 9.85
N MET A 127 7.20 6.35 10.33
CA MET A 127 7.69 6.04 11.68
C MET A 127 6.80 6.49 12.85
N PRO A 128 5.98 7.55 12.78
CA PRO A 128 5.00 7.84 13.82
C PRO A 128 4.06 6.66 14.13
N LEU A 129 3.62 5.93 13.11
CA LEU A 129 2.85 4.69 13.29
C LEU A 129 3.77 3.51 13.60
N GLY A 130 4.84 3.31 12.82
CA GLY A 130 5.72 2.16 12.95
C GLY A 130 6.40 2.02 14.32
N CYS A 131 6.63 3.14 15.02
CA CYS A 131 7.20 3.15 16.37
C CYS A 131 6.13 3.23 17.47
N GLY A 132 4.83 3.22 17.12
CA GLY A 132 3.71 3.22 18.06
C GLY A 132 3.41 4.57 18.71
N PHE A 133 3.92 5.69 18.18
CA PHE A 133 3.71 7.03 18.78
C PHE A 133 2.27 7.55 18.65
N VAL A 134 1.52 7.03 17.69
CA VAL A 134 0.11 7.42 17.46
C VAL A 134 -0.89 6.58 18.27
N GLY A 135 -0.47 5.49 18.93
CA GLY A 135 -1.39 4.57 19.61
C GLY A 135 -0.80 3.98 20.90
N VAL A 136 0.23 3.15 20.76
CA VAL A 136 0.83 2.40 21.88
C VAL A 136 1.46 3.32 22.92
N MET A 137 2.27 4.30 22.51
CA MET A 137 2.92 5.22 23.44
C MET A 137 1.91 6.11 24.19
N PRO A 138 0.92 6.72 23.52
CA PRO A 138 -0.19 7.37 24.22
C PRO A 138 -0.94 6.44 25.19
N ALA A 139 -1.18 5.18 24.82
CA ALA A 139 -1.82 4.22 25.71
C ALA A 139 -0.99 3.98 26.98
N LEU A 140 0.34 3.81 26.84
CA LEU A 140 1.25 3.64 27.98
C LEU A 140 1.39 4.91 28.84
N ASN A 141 1.48 6.08 28.21
CA ASN A 141 1.69 7.35 28.89
C ASN A 141 0.44 7.83 29.63
N TYR A 142 -0.74 7.67 29.04
CA TYR A 142 -1.95 8.36 29.51
C TYR A 142 -3.13 7.46 29.87
N LEU A 143 -3.19 6.23 29.32
CA LEU A 143 -4.38 5.38 29.47
C LEU A 143 -4.14 4.17 30.39
N LEU A 144 -2.88 3.82 30.67
CA LEU A 144 -2.51 2.71 31.56
C LEU A 144 -2.76 3.10 33.02
N LYS A 145 -3.51 2.27 33.76
CA LYS A 145 -3.90 2.54 35.15
C LYS A 145 -2.77 2.25 36.14
N PRO A 146 -2.80 2.83 37.36
CA PRO A 146 -1.86 2.50 38.45
C PRO A 146 -1.80 1.03 38.84
N GLU A 147 -2.93 0.32 38.74
CA GLU A 147 -3.02 -1.11 38.99
C GLU A 147 -2.31 -1.96 37.93
N GLU A 148 -2.21 -1.45 36.70
CA GLU A 148 -1.56 -2.08 35.54
C GLU A 148 -0.08 -1.69 35.38
N GLY A 149 0.46 -0.88 36.31
CA GLY A 149 1.84 -0.38 36.28
C GLY A 149 2.02 0.95 35.52
N GLY A 150 0.94 1.69 35.28
CA GLY A 150 0.95 3.02 34.66
C GLY A 150 0.66 4.18 35.62
N PRO A 151 0.57 5.42 35.12
CA PRO A 151 1.01 5.85 33.80
C PRO A 151 2.54 5.73 33.66
N LEU A 152 3.02 5.37 32.47
CA LEU A 152 4.45 5.15 32.22
C LEU A 152 5.02 6.23 31.31
N PHE A 153 5.54 7.32 31.89
CA PHE A 153 6.21 8.37 31.13
C PHE A 153 7.69 8.04 30.87
N LEU A 154 8.01 7.70 29.62
CA LEU A 154 9.38 7.45 29.19
C LEU A 154 10.12 8.77 28.90
N SER A 155 11.40 8.83 29.26
CA SER A 155 12.27 9.93 28.87
C SER A 155 12.53 9.92 27.35
N LEU A 156 12.87 11.08 26.77
CA LEU A 156 13.11 11.20 25.33
C LEU A 156 14.15 10.18 24.82
N TRP A 157 15.25 9.98 25.55
CA TRP A 157 16.27 8.98 25.18
C TRP A 157 15.69 7.55 25.15
N LYS A 158 14.82 7.19 26.09
CA LYS A 158 14.14 5.89 26.10
C LYS A 158 13.17 5.74 24.93
N LEU A 159 12.45 6.79 24.56
CA LEU A 159 11.59 6.79 23.37
C LEU A 159 12.41 6.63 22.08
N ILE A 160 13.55 7.28 21.97
CA ILE A 160 14.48 7.14 20.85
C ILE A 160 15.01 5.69 20.78
N LEU A 161 15.47 5.14 21.90
CA LEU A 161 15.95 3.76 21.95
C LEU A 161 14.87 2.74 21.57
N TRP A 162 13.65 2.93 22.08
CA TRP A 162 12.49 2.13 21.70
C TRP A 162 12.25 2.19 20.19
N ALA A 163 12.16 3.38 19.61
CA ALA A 163 11.89 3.58 18.20
C ALA A 163 12.99 2.95 17.32
N LEU A 164 14.26 3.15 17.67
CA LEU A 164 15.39 2.53 16.97
C LEU A 164 15.36 1.01 17.06
N GLY A 165 14.98 0.45 18.21
CA GLY A 165 14.85 -1.01 18.36
C GLY A 165 13.84 -1.61 17.40
N LEU A 166 12.74 -0.90 17.15
CA LEU A 166 11.66 -1.38 16.27
C LEU A 166 11.94 -1.19 14.78
N CYS A 167 12.76 -0.22 14.37
CA CYS A 167 12.74 0.31 13.00
C CYS A 167 13.48 -0.51 11.93
N PHE A 168 14.10 -1.64 12.28
CA PHE A 168 15.05 -2.35 11.39
C PHE A 168 14.66 -3.78 11.01
N PHE A 169 14.19 -4.60 11.96
CA PHE A 169 14.07 -6.04 11.72
C PHE A 169 13.03 -6.37 10.63
N GLY A 170 11.95 -5.57 10.53
CA GLY A 170 10.94 -5.71 9.48
C GLY A 170 11.51 -5.41 8.09
N VAL A 171 12.32 -4.36 7.98
CA VAL A 171 13.02 -3.98 6.73
C VAL A 171 13.92 -5.11 6.24
N VAL A 172 14.76 -5.65 7.12
CA VAL A 172 15.69 -6.74 6.75
C VAL A 172 14.93 -8.02 6.41
N PHE A 173 13.88 -8.35 7.16
CA PHE A 173 13.05 -9.53 6.90
C PHE A 173 12.27 -9.45 5.59
N ALA A 174 11.93 -8.25 5.12
CA ALA A 174 11.25 -8.08 3.85
C ALA A 174 12.11 -8.47 2.64
N VAL A 175 13.44 -8.29 2.70
CA VAL A 175 14.35 -8.58 1.57
C VAL A 175 14.13 -9.95 0.91
N PRO A 176 14.12 -11.09 1.64
CA PRO A 176 13.86 -12.40 1.03
C PRO A 176 12.44 -12.55 0.47
N LEU A 177 11.46 -11.80 0.98
CA LEU A 177 10.08 -11.86 0.50
C LEU A 177 9.95 -11.29 -0.91
N ARG A 178 10.80 -10.34 -1.31
CA ARG A 178 10.81 -9.70 -2.63
C ARG A 178 10.75 -10.72 -3.78
N ARG A 179 11.61 -11.74 -3.74
CA ARG A 179 11.68 -12.76 -4.79
C ARG A 179 10.34 -13.51 -4.93
N GLN A 180 9.71 -13.80 -3.81
CA GLN A 180 8.45 -14.51 -3.81
C GLN A 180 7.30 -13.62 -4.30
N VAL A 181 7.14 -12.42 -3.73
CA VAL A 181 5.93 -11.61 -3.94
C VAL A 181 6.00 -10.67 -5.15
N ILE A 182 7.19 -10.21 -5.53
CA ILE A 182 7.37 -9.28 -6.66
C ILE A 182 7.75 -10.04 -7.93
N ILE A 183 8.71 -10.96 -7.83
CA ILE A 183 9.30 -11.62 -9.01
C ILE A 183 8.47 -12.82 -9.44
N ARG A 184 8.23 -13.78 -8.52
CA ARG A 184 7.49 -15.02 -8.84
C ARG A 184 5.98 -14.82 -8.91
N GLU A 185 5.39 -14.30 -7.85
CA GLU A 185 3.93 -14.12 -7.77
C GLU A 185 3.44 -12.89 -8.54
N LYS A 186 4.34 -11.98 -8.92
CA LYS A 186 4.04 -10.72 -9.64
C LYS A 186 2.84 -9.99 -9.03
N LEU A 187 2.77 -9.91 -7.69
CA LEU A 187 1.71 -9.20 -7.00
C LEU A 187 1.65 -7.74 -7.46
N LYS A 188 0.44 -7.17 -7.42
CA LYS A 188 0.15 -5.87 -8.02
C LYS A 188 0.83 -4.74 -7.27
N PHE A 189 0.75 -4.72 -5.94
CA PHE A 189 1.17 -3.58 -5.10
C PHE A 189 0.66 -2.25 -5.70
N PRO A 190 -0.66 -2.01 -5.67
CA PRO A 190 -1.29 -0.94 -6.45
C PRO A 190 -0.72 0.46 -6.19
N SER A 191 -0.43 0.83 -4.94
CA SER A 191 0.17 2.12 -4.58
C SER A 191 1.59 2.27 -5.12
N GLY A 192 2.44 1.24 -5.01
CA GLY A 192 3.78 1.22 -5.59
C GLY A 192 3.75 1.32 -7.12
N THR A 193 2.82 0.60 -7.76
CA THR A 193 2.59 0.69 -9.21
C THR A 193 2.13 2.09 -9.63
N ALA A 194 1.19 2.70 -8.90
CA ALA A 194 0.75 4.07 -9.16
C ALA A 194 1.88 5.10 -8.96
N THR A 195 2.76 4.87 -7.97
CA THR A 195 3.95 5.69 -7.73
C THR A 195 4.93 5.58 -8.90
N ALA A 196 5.17 4.38 -9.43
CA ALA A 196 6.03 4.17 -10.58
C ALA A 196 5.48 4.89 -11.83
N LEU A 197 4.18 4.75 -12.10
CA LEU A 197 3.51 5.47 -13.18
C LEU A 197 3.65 6.98 -13.03
N MET A 198 3.43 7.52 -11.83
CA MET A 198 3.62 8.95 -11.57
C MET A 198 5.04 9.40 -11.88
N ILE A 199 6.05 8.67 -11.42
CA ILE A 199 7.47 9.01 -11.65
C ILE A 199 7.75 9.04 -13.16
N ASN A 200 7.30 8.06 -13.95
CA ASN A 200 7.48 8.10 -15.40
C ASN A 200 6.88 9.33 -16.06
N VAL A 201 5.66 9.71 -15.65
CA VAL A 201 4.99 10.90 -16.18
C VAL A 201 5.77 12.17 -15.83
N LEU A 202 6.34 12.25 -14.62
CA LEU A 202 7.16 13.40 -14.21
C LEU A 202 8.43 13.53 -15.06
N HIS A 203 9.05 12.40 -15.41
CA HIS A 203 10.26 12.36 -16.23
C HIS A 203 9.98 12.34 -17.75
N GLY A 204 8.72 12.46 -18.19
CA GLY A 204 8.34 12.74 -19.58
C GLY A 204 8.39 11.56 -20.56
N LYS A 205 8.12 10.33 -20.11
CA LYS A 205 8.37 9.10 -20.90
C LYS A 205 7.11 8.31 -21.35
N ASP A 206 5.95 8.97 -21.50
CA ASP A 206 4.66 8.33 -21.85
C ASP A 206 4.49 7.92 -23.34
N GLU A 207 5.41 8.29 -24.25
CA GLU A 207 5.26 8.05 -25.71
C GLU A 207 5.09 6.55 -26.07
N VAL A 208 5.60 5.62 -25.26
CA VAL A 208 5.66 4.18 -25.61
C VAL A 208 4.35 3.42 -25.32
N TRP A 209 3.54 3.88 -24.36
CA TRP A 209 2.26 3.21 -24.02
C TRP A 209 1.20 3.38 -25.12
N LYS A 210 1.30 4.44 -25.95
CA LYS A 210 0.40 4.68 -27.08
C LYS A 210 0.87 3.98 -28.37
N SER A 211 2.17 3.93 -28.66
CA SER A 211 2.69 3.27 -29.88
C SER A 211 2.44 1.76 -29.93
N SER A 212 2.45 1.11 -28.76
CA SER A 212 2.10 -0.32 -28.62
C SER A 212 0.61 -0.62 -28.87
N ARG A 213 -0.27 0.40 -28.78
CA ARG A 213 -1.68 0.32 -29.22
C ARG A 213 -1.88 0.65 -30.70
N GLN A 214 -1.04 1.51 -31.28
CA GLN A 214 -1.15 1.92 -32.69
C GLN A 214 -0.59 0.89 -33.68
N HIS A 215 0.39 0.07 -33.29
CA HIS A 215 0.84 -1.07 -34.10
C HIS A 215 -0.11 -2.28 -34.12
N ARG A 216 -1.35 -2.11 -33.62
CA ARG A 216 -2.35 -3.18 -33.46
C ARG A 216 -3.39 -3.23 -34.59
N ASN A 217 -3.09 -2.65 -35.75
CA ASN A 217 -3.87 -2.91 -36.97
C ASN A 217 -3.34 -4.19 -37.64
N PRO A 218 -4.17 -5.21 -37.85
CA PRO A 218 -3.74 -6.38 -38.61
C PRO A 218 -3.41 -5.97 -40.05
N SER A 219 -2.23 -6.37 -40.51
CA SER A 219 -1.84 -6.32 -41.92
C SER A 219 -2.95 -6.92 -42.80
N PRO A 220 -3.23 -6.39 -44.00
CA PRO A 220 -4.24 -6.99 -44.87
C PRO A 220 -3.87 -8.43 -45.16
N SER A 221 -4.77 -9.35 -44.83
CA SER A 221 -4.67 -10.78 -45.06
C SER A 221 -4.21 -11.08 -46.48
N LEU A 222 -3.07 -11.77 -46.62
CA LEU A 222 -2.68 -12.41 -47.87
C LEU A 222 -3.76 -13.43 -48.25
N GLY A 223 -4.39 -13.21 -49.40
CA GLY A 223 -5.39 -14.10 -49.97
C GLY A 223 -4.85 -15.52 -50.21
N ILE A 224 -5.69 -16.49 -49.87
CA ILE A 224 -5.52 -17.92 -50.14
C ILE A 224 -5.38 -18.13 -51.65
N ARG A 225 -4.24 -18.68 -52.09
CA ARG A 225 -4.03 -19.12 -53.48
C ARG A 225 -4.29 -20.63 -53.56
N HIS A 226 -5.32 -21.02 -54.32
CA HIS A 226 -5.54 -22.41 -54.73
C HIS A 226 -4.39 -22.92 -55.63
N PRO A 227 -4.04 -24.22 -55.58
CA PRO A 227 -3.01 -24.79 -56.45
C PRO A 227 -3.55 -24.98 -57.88
N PRO A 228 -2.80 -24.61 -58.94
CA PRO A 228 -3.20 -24.90 -60.31
C PRO A 228 -2.66 -26.26 -60.77
N SER A 229 -3.52 -26.99 -61.47
CA SER A 229 -3.22 -28.18 -62.25
C SER A 229 -2.23 -27.92 -63.40
N SER A 230 -1.35 -28.88 -63.64
CA SER A 230 -0.42 -29.00 -64.78
C SER A 230 -1.14 -29.35 -66.11
N PRO A 231 -0.46 -29.37 -67.29
CA PRO A 231 0.70 -28.58 -67.75
C PRO A 231 0.59 -27.97 -69.18
N SER A 232 1.47 -26.98 -69.45
CA SER A 232 2.22 -26.68 -70.72
C SER A 232 1.49 -26.11 -71.97
N PRO A 233 2.21 -25.46 -72.93
CA PRO A 233 3.49 -24.72 -72.88
C PRO A 233 3.48 -23.37 -73.67
N ILE A 234 4.66 -22.71 -73.74
CA ILE A 234 5.19 -21.86 -74.86
C ILE A 234 5.33 -20.32 -74.65
N ARG A 235 6.61 -19.91 -74.53
CA ARG A 235 7.36 -18.77 -75.11
C ARG A 235 7.21 -17.31 -74.64
N ASP A 236 8.40 -16.70 -74.49
CA ASP A 236 8.87 -15.38 -74.96
C ASP A 236 8.16 -14.13 -74.37
N ASP A 237 8.75 -13.00 -74.02
CA ASP A 237 10.11 -12.43 -74.00
C ASP A 237 9.98 -11.04 -73.30
N ASP A 238 11.10 -10.51 -72.81
CA ASP A 238 11.47 -9.09 -72.64
C ASP A 238 10.53 -7.96 -72.12
N GLY A 239 11.14 -7.12 -71.25
CA GLY A 239 11.26 -5.69 -71.58
C GLY A 239 10.65 -4.60 -70.68
N TYR A 240 11.54 -3.87 -69.99
CA TYR A 240 11.71 -2.40 -70.03
C TYR A 240 10.74 -1.38 -69.32
N TYR A 241 11.30 -0.70 -68.29
CA TYR A 241 11.36 0.76 -67.94
C TYR A 241 10.15 1.70 -67.71
N SER A 242 10.30 2.49 -66.61
CA SER A 242 10.06 3.96 -66.46
C SER A 242 8.61 4.49 -66.43
N ASP A 243 8.21 5.66 -65.93
CA ASP A 243 8.77 6.72 -65.07
C ASP A 243 7.59 7.61 -64.55
N ALA A 244 7.87 8.41 -63.53
CA ALA A 244 7.41 9.80 -63.29
C ALA A 244 5.92 10.27 -63.35
N SER A 245 5.47 10.74 -62.18
CA SER A 245 5.06 12.14 -61.86
C SER A 245 3.65 12.72 -62.15
N ASN A 246 3.25 13.56 -61.17
CA ASN A 246 2.42 14.79 -61.19
C ASN A 246 0.88 14.77 -61.03
N SER A 247 0.47 15.53 -60.01
CA SER A 247 -0.85 16.08 -59.63
C SER A 247 -1.06 17.48 -60.28
N PRO A 248 -2.01 18.37 -59.88
CA PRO A 248 -3.35 18.28 -59.24
C PRO A 248 -4.42 19.16 -59.97
N ARG A 249 -5.72 19.15 -59.56
CA ARG A 249 -6.63 20.34 -59.55
C ARG A 249 -8.03 20.08 -58.97
N VAL A 250 -8.71 21.19 -58.66
CA VAL A 250 -9.77 21.45 -57.66
C VAL A 250 -11.12 21.78 -58.33
N SER A 251 -12.19 21.81 -57.52
CA SER A 251 -13.44 22.63 -57.55
C SER A 251 -14.80 22.09 -58.06
N THR A 252 -15.75 22.07 -57.10
CA THR A 252 -17.13 22.67 -57.06
C THR A 252 -18.40 21.99 -57.64
N ASP A 253 -19.38 21.89 -56.72
CA ASP A 253 -20.85 22.12 -56.79
C ASP A 253 -21.89 21.03 -57.22
N SER A 254 -22.78 20.76 -56.25
CA SER A 254 -24.12 20.09 -56.19
C SER A 254 -25.21 20.76 -57.07
N PRO A 255 -26.49 20.26 -57.26
CA PRO A 255 -27.36 19.48 -56.34
C PRO A 255 -28.39 18.46 -56.95
N ARG A 256 -29.04 17.61 -56.13
CA ARG A 256 -30.51 17.29 -56.09
C ARG A 256 -30.89 15.95 -55.44
N ASP A 257 -32.09 15.96 -54.89
CA ASP A 257 -32.74 15.02 -53.95
C ASP A 257 -33.02 13.60 -54.46
N GLY A 258 -33.01 12.64 -53.53
CA GLY A 258 -33.51 11.27 -53.70
C GLY A 258 -33.53 10.51 -52.37
N MET A 259 -34.70 9.97 -52.02
CA MET A 259 -35.11 9.53 -50.70
C MET A 259 -34.66 8.09 -50.34
N ALA A 260 -34.50 7.85 -49.02
CA ALA A 260 -34.57 6.55 -48.30
C ALA A 260 -33.37 5.58 -48.33
N SER A 261 -32.68 5.44 -47.19
CA SER A 261 -32.70 4.21 -46.37
C SER A 261 -31.70 4.33 -45.19
N SER A 262 -32.15 3.81 -44.04
CA SER A 262 -31.53 3.89 -42.72
C SER A 262 -30.27 3.04 -42.57
N THR A 263 -29.17 3.67 -42.13
CA THR A 263 -28.04 3.01 -41.44
C THR A 263 -27.31 4.06 -40.58
N PRO A 264 -27.02 3.80 -39.29
CA PRO A 264 -26.35 4.79 -38.44
C PRO A 264 -24.88 4.87 -38.84
N ARG A 265 -24.44 6.02 -39.38
CA ARG A 265 -23.03 6.32 -39.64
C ARG A 265 -22.35 6.66 -38.31
N PHE A 266 -21.34 5.86 -37.98
CA PHE A 266 -20.36 6.16 -36.93
C PHE A 266 -19.58 7.41 -37.35
N ARG A 267 -19.65 8.47 -36.53
CA ARG A 267 -18.93 9.73 -36.71
C ARG A 267 -17.51 9.52 -36.20
N THR A 268 -16.54 9.43 -37.11
CA THR A 268 -15.12 9.50 -36.75
C THR A 268 -14.77 10.97 -36.54
N ASP A 269 -14.84 11.43 -35.29
CA ASP A 269 -14.35 12.74 -34.91
C ASP A 269 -12.81 12.73 -34.94
N THR A 270 -12.22 13.44 -35.90
CA THR A 270 -10.77 13.67 -36.04
C THR A 270 -10.25 14.80 -35.15
N THR A 271 -11.02 15.22 -34.13
CA THR A 271 -10.64 16.28 -33.18
C THR A 271 -9.78 15.80 -32.00
N ASP A 272 -9.66 14.49 -31.79
CA ASP A 272 -8.97 13.94 -30.60
C ASP A 272 -7.44 13.90 -30.71
N VAL A 273 -6.86 14.18 -31.88
CA VAL A 273 -5.40 14.04 -32.10
C VAL A 273 -4.64 15.34 -31.84
N GLU A 274 -5.24 16.51 -32.13
CA GLU A 274 -4.61 17.81 -31.85
C GLU A 274 -4.83 18.27 -30.40
N GLU A 275 -5.93 17.89 -29.74
CA GLU A 275 -6.21 18.32 -28.36
C GLU A 275 -5.37 17.57 -27.30
N VAL A 276 -4.83 16.39 -27.63
CA VAL A 276 -3.95 15.61 -26.75
C VAL A 276 -2.51 16.12 -26.77
N GLN A 277 -2.06 16.75 -27.87
CA GLN A 277 -0.69 17.26 -28.00
C GLN A 277 -0.42 18.53 -27.16
N GLY A 278 -1.48 19.25 -26.74
CA GLY A 278 -1.36 20.46 -25.91
C GLY A 278 -1.03 20.21 -24.43
N TRP A 279 -1.17 18.98 -23.93
CA TRP A 279 -1.06 18.69 -22.48
C TRP A 279 0.35 18.24 -22.04
N GLU A 280 1.17 17.70 -22.93
CA GLU A 280 2.30 16.86 -22.54
C GLU A 280 3.60 17.64 -22.20
N LYS A 281 3.75 18.91 -22.62
CA LYS A 281 4.91 19.75 -22.21
C LYS A 281 4.62 20.69 -21.02
N GLY A 282 3.38 20.73 -20.52
CA GLY A 282 2.93 21.57 -19.41
C GLY A 282 2.50 20.84 -18.11
N SER A 283 2.54 19.50 -18.08
CA SER A 283 1.80 18.70 -17.09
C SER A 283 2.34 18.73 -15.65
N TRP A 284 3.66 18.68 -15.44
CA TRP A 284 4.25 18.63 -14.08
C TRP A 284 4.18 19.99 -13.38
N VAL A 285 4.37 21.10 -14.12
CA VAL A 285 4.26 22.46 -13.57
C VAL A 285 2.83 22.69 -13.07
N GLN A 286 1.83 22.21 -13.81
CA GLN A 286 0.43 22.25 -13.37
C GLN A 286 0.23 21.42 -12.09
N ARG A 287 0.79 20.20 -12.01
CA ARG A 287 0.71 19.37 -10.79
C ARG A 287 1.36 20.06 -9.58
N VAL A 288 2.55 20.63 -9.75
CA VAL A 288 3.23 21.37 -8.68
C VAL A 288 2.46 22.63 -8.29
N LYS A 289 1.92 23.39 -9.26
CA LYS A 289 1.05 24.55 -8.97
C LYS A 289 -0.20 24.14 -8.21
N LEU A 290 -0.86 23.04 -8.59
CA LEU A 290 -2.01 22.50 -7.88
C LEU A 290 -1.64 22.08 -6.46
N LEU A 291 -0.50 21.41 -6.27
CA LEU A 291 0.02 21.03 -4.97
C LEU A 291 0.26 22.26 -4.09
N VAL A 292 0.98 23.27 -4.59
CA VAL A 292 1.30 24.49 -3.84
C VAL A 292 0.04 25.31 -3.53
N LEU A 293 -0.90 25.40 -4.48
CA LEU A 293 -2.17 26.10 -4.28
C LEU A 293 -3.02 25.43 -3.21
N SER A 294 -3.24 24.12 -3.32
CA SER A 294 -3.99 23.34 -2.33
C SER A 294 -3.31 23.35 -0.96
N PHE A 295 -1.98 23.22 -0.92
CA PHE A 295 -1.17 23.42 0.28
C PHE A 295 -1.41 24.78 0.92
N SER A 296 -1.35 25.86 0.14
CA SER A 296 -1.51 27.22 0.64
C SER A 296 -2.92 27.46 1.17
N ILE A 297 -3.96 26.99 0.46
CA ILE A 297 -5.35 27.12 0.88
C ILE A 297 -5.58 26.37 2.19
N SER A 298 -5.11 25.11 2.29
CA SER A 298 -5.23 24.31 3.51
C SER A 298 -4.44 24.89 4.67
N GLY A 299 -3.23 25.38 4.41
CA GLY A 299 -2.40 26.05 5.40
C GLY A 299 -3.03 27.33 5.94
N LEU A 300 -3.54 28.21 5.07
CA LEU A 300 -4.24 29.43 5.48
C LEU A 300 -5.50 29.12 6.29
N TYR A 301 -6.28 28.12 5.87
CA TYR A 301 -7.43 27.66 6.63
C TYR A 301 -7.02 27.16 8.02
N THR A 302 -5.97 26.33 8.10
CA THR A 302 -5.42 25.79 9.36
C THR A 302 -4.96 26.89 10.31
N LEU A 303 -4.27 27.90 9.78
CA LEU A 303 -3.86 29.08 10.54
C LEU A 303 -5.08 29.85 11.04
N GLY A 304 -6.11 30.02 10.20
CA GLY A 304 -7.39 30.60 10.60
C GLY A 304 -8.08 29.83 11.73
N THR A 305 -8.07 28.49 11.71
CA THR A 305 -8.68 27.69 12.78
C THR A 305 -7.95 27.78 14.12
N TYR A 306 -6.68 28.24 14.13
CA TYR A 306 -6.00 28.55 15.39
C TYR A 306 -6.67 29.73 16.10
N PHE A 307 -6.93 30.81 15.37
CA PHE A 307 -7.58 32.00 15.91
C PHE A 307 -9.08 31.84 16.10
N PHE A 308 -9.73 30.97 15.34
CA PHE A 308 -11.17 30.69 15.43
C PHE A 308 -11.44 29.19 15.65
N PRO A 309 -11.22 28.65 16.87
CA PRO A 309 -11.44 27.23 17.18
C PRO A 309 -12.87 26.75 16.92
N VAL A 310 -13.85 27.66 16.95
CA VAL A 310 -15.26 27.37 16.63
C VAL A 310 -15.44 26.71 15.26
N LEU A 311 -14.55 27.00 14.31
CA LEU A 311 -14.57 26.42 12.96
C LEU A 311 -14.34 24.90 12.96
N ARG A 312 -13.78 24.33 14.04
CA ARG A 312 -13.54 22.89 14.15
C ARG A 312 -14.79 22.09 14.52
N ASN A 313 -15.82 22.76 15.04
CA ASN A 313 -17.02 22.12 15.60
C ASN A 313 -18.31 22.76 15.04
N LEU A 314 -18.45 22.80 13.72
CA LEU A 314 -19.64 23.42 13.10
C LEU A 314 -20.90 22.56 13.34
N PRO A 315 -21.99 23.11 13.90
CA PRO A 315 -23.22 22.37 14.19
C PRO A 315 -24.12 22.26 12.95
N VAL A 316 -23.66 21.56 11.90
CA VAL A 316 -24.36 21.46 10.60
C VAL A 316 -25.75 20.82 10.71
N PHE A 317 -25.95 19.92 11.67
CA PHE A 317 -27.23 19.24 11.92
C PHE A 317 -28.04 19.87 13.07
N GLY A 318 -27.72 21.11 13.46
CA GLY A 318 -28.35 21.83 14.56
C GLY A 318 -27.63 21.67 15.91
N SER A 319 -27.94 22.56 16.85
CA SER A 319 -27.28 22.64 18.16
C SER A 319 -27.50 21.41 19.03
N THR A 320 -28.70 20.82 18.99
CA THR A 320 -29.06 19.64 19.78
C THR A 320 -28.21 18.43 19.44
N LEU A 321 -28.01 18.14 18.15
CA LEU A 321 -27.21 17.01 17.69
C LEU A 321 -25.70 17.25 17.92
N ALA A 322 -25.26 18.49 17.76
CA ALA A 322 -23.88 18.88 18.04
C ALA A 322 -23.50 18.73 19.53
N GLN A 323 -24.31 19.30 20.43
CA GLN A 323 -23.99 19.33 21.87
C GLN A 323 -24.27 18.02 22.57
N ASN A 324 -25.37 17.34 22.23
CA ASN A 324 -25.74 16.11 22.92
C ASN A 324 -25.12 14.86 22.29
N TRP A 325 -24.86 14.84 20.98
CA TRP A 325 -24.48 13.62 20.27
C TRP A 325 -23.20 13.74 19.43
N LEU A 326 -22.45 14.84 19.59
CA LEU A 326 -21.17 15.09 18.91
C LEU A 326 -21.25 15.07 17.37
N TRP A 327 -22.45 15.25 16.82
CA TRP A 327 -22.66 15.41 15.38
C TRP A 327 -22.34 16.84 14.96
N THR A 328 -21.04 17.13 14.88
CA THR A 328 -20.49 18.35 14.29
C THR A 328 -19.81 18.04 12.96
N LEU A 329 -19.50 19.06 12.18
CA LEU A 329 -18.61 18.96 11.02
C LEU A 329 -17.33 19.72 11.33
N ASN A 330 -16.18 19.05 11.15
CA ASN A 330 -14.89 19.72 11.11
C ASN A 330 -14.50 19.87 9.62
N PRO A 331 -14.63 21.06 9.01
CA PRO A 331 -14.35 21.27 7.59
C PRO A 331 -12.84 21.44 7.32
N SER A 332 -12.00 20.64 7.98
CA SER A 332 -10.59 20.54 7.64
C SER A 332 -10.43 19.99 6.22
N LEU A 333 -9.72 20.76 5.40
CA LEU A 333 -9.38 20.35 4.04
C LEU A 333 -8.45 19.14 4.03
N ALA A 334 -7.64 18.93 5.07
CA ALA A 334 -6.84 17.72 5.19
C ALA A 334 -7.70 16.48 5.35
N TYR A 335 -8.78 16.50 6.15
CA TYR A 335 -9.69 15.35 6.24
C TYR A 335 -10.42 15.07 4.93
N VAL A 336 -10.80 16.11 4.19
CA VAL A 336 -11.31 15.96 2.82
C VAL A 336 -10.24 15.33 1.93
N GLY A 337 -8.99 15.79 2.01
CA GLY A 337 -7.84 15.21 1.30
C GLY A 337 -7.62 13.72 1.63
N GLN A 338 -7.66 13.35 2.92
CA GLN A 338 -7.60 11.95 3.34
C GLN A 338 -8.74 11.14 2.73
N GLY A 339 -9.97 11.68 2.72
CA GLY A 339 -11.12 11.04 2.09
C GLY A 339 -10.94 10.79 0.59
N ILE A 340 -10.36 11.76 -0.13
CA ILE A 340 -10.02 11.61 -1.55
C ILE A 340 -9.00 10.47 -1.74
N ILE A 341 -7.95 10.43 -0.91
CA ILE A 341 -6.88 9.43 -0.99
C ILE A 341 -7.41 8.03 -0.65
N MET A 342 -8.32 7.92 0.32
CA MET A 342 -8.93 6.65 0.74
C MET A 342 -9.94 6.09 -0.28
N GLY A 343 -10.47 6.95 -1.14
CA GLY A 343 -11.45 6.61 -2.16
C GLY A 343 -12.88 6.41 -1.62
N PRO A 344 -13.88 6.43 -2.52
CA PRO A 344 -15.29 6.48 -2.14
C PRO A 344 -15.78 5.27 -1.36
N ALA A 345 -15.34 4.05 -1.72
CA ALA A 345 -15.81 2.83 -1.06
C ALA A 345 -15.44 2.84 0.44
N THR A 346 -14.17 3.11 0.75
CA THR A 346 -13.66 3.15 2.13
C THR A 346 -14.38 4.22 2.94
N THR A 347 -14.55 5.42 2.38
CA THR A 347 -15.19 6.54 3.10
C THR A 347 -16.68 6.32 3.32
N ILE A 348 -17.38 5.65 2.40
CA ILE A 348 -18.79 5.28 2.58
C ILE A 348 -18.91 4.21 3.68
N HIS A 349 -18.02 3.22 3.71
CA HIS A 349 -18.01 2.22 4.77
C HIS A 349 -17.73 2.86 6.14
N MET A 350 -16.81 3.83 6.21
CA MET A 350 -16.62 4.63 7.42
C MET A 350 -17.87 5.43 7.80
N LEU A 351 -18.56 6.04 6.84
CA LEU A 351 -19.80 6.77 7.12
C LEU A 351 -20.90 5.83 7.66
N ILE A 352 -21.03 4.63 7.10
CA ILE A 352 -21.92 3.58 7.62
C ILE A 352 -21.54 3.25 9.07
N GLY A 353 -20.25 3.13 9.37
CA GLY A 353 -19.75 2.98 10.73
C GLY A 353 -20.13 4.12 11.66
N ALA A 354 -19.98 5.37 11.21
CA ALA A 354 -20.38 6.53 12.02
C ALA A 354 -21.88 6.54 12.30
N ILE A 355 -22.72 6.20 11.32
CA ILE A 355 -24.18 6.09 11.50
C ILE A 355 -24.50 4.96 12.48
N LEU A 356 -23.92 3.77 12.29
CA LEU A 356 -24.17 2.62 13.17
C LEU A 356 -23.72 2.90 14.62
N GLY A 357 -22.51 3.41 14.81
CA GLY A 357 -21.95 3.72 16.11
C GLY A 357 -22.64 4.90 16.78
N TRP A 358 -22.66 6.06 16.13
CA TRP A 358 -23.05 7.32 16.76
C TRP A 358 -24.52 7.68 16.62
N ALA A 359 -25.19 7.30 15.53
CA ALA A 359 -26.61 7.61 15.35
C ALA A 359 -27.55 6.53 15.92
N ILE A 360 -27.07 5.27 16.02
CA ILE A 360 -27.90 4.14 16.46
C ILE A 360 -27.43 3.63 17.83
N LEU A 361 -26.21 3.11 17.92
CA LEU A 361 -25.74 2.39 19.11
C LEU A 361 -25.49 3.31 20.31
N SER A 362 -24.89 4.49 20.10
CA SER A 362 -24.62 5.44 21.18
C SER A 362 -25.92 5.91 21.88
N PRO A 363 -26.95 6.38 21.15
CA PRO A 363 -28.23 6.72 21.77
C PRO A 363 -28.92 5.57 22.45
N LEU A 364 -28.87 4.38 21.85
CA LEU A 364 -29.44 3.18 22.43
C LEU A 364 -28.77 2.81 23.77
N ALA A 365 -27.43 2.81 23.80
CA ALA A 365 -26.65 2.49 25.00
C ALA A 365 -26.90 3.50 26.12
N LYS A 366 -27.02 4.80 25.79
CA LYS A 366 -27.34 5.85 26.76
C LYS A 366 -28.77 5.72 27.29
N HIS A 367 -29.75 5.52 26.41
CA HIS A 367 -31.17 5.37 26.80
C HIS A 367 -31.42 4.11 27.63
N LYS A 368 -30.71 3.01 27.35
CA LYS A 368 -30.83 1.76 28.10
C LYS A 368 -29.98 1.73 29.39
N GLY A 369 -29.23 2.79 29.68
CA GLY A 369 -28.38 2.89 30.88
C GLY A 369 -27.15 1.98 30.86
N TRP A 370 -26.73 1.47 29.69
CA TRP A 370 -25.52 0.66 29.56
C TRP A 370 -24.24 1.50 29.65
N ALA A 371 -24.35 2.79 29.30
CA ALA A 371 -23.28 3.78 29.37
C ALA A 371 -23.79 5.04 30.10
N PRO A 372 -23.73 5.09 31.44
CA PRO A 372 -24.34 6.16 32.22
C PRO A 372 -23.57 7.49 32.17
N GLY A 373 -22.27 7.48 31.85
CA GLY A 373 -21.42 8.67 31.79
C GLY A 373 -21.74 9.62 30.63
N PRO A 374 -21.12 10.81 30.58
CA PRO A 374 -21.28 11.75 29.47
C PRO A 374 -20.99 11.11 28.11
N ILE A 375 -21.64 11.55 27.03
CA ILE A 375 -21.51 10.89 25.72
C ILE A 375 -20.08 10.92 25.20
N ASP A 376 -19.34 12.00 25.48
CA ASP A 376 -17.94 12.19 25.08
C ASP A 376 -16.91 11.46 25.99
N ASP A 377 -17.36 10.81 27.06
CA ASP A 377 -16.47 10.08 27.96
C ASP A 377 -16.06 8.72 27.38
N TRP A 378 -14.77 8.41 27.48
CA TRP A 378 -14.16 7.19 26.96
C TRP A 378 -14.32 5.98 27.89
N GLU A 379 -14.58 6.19 29.20
CA GLU A 379 -14.69 5.09 30.16
C GLU A 379 -16.15 4.72 30.45
N ALA A 380 -16.96 5.66 30.94
CA ALA A 380 -18.35 5.42 31.32
C ALA A 380 -19.37 5.92 30.28
N GLY A 381 -18.89 6.64 29.26
CA GLY A 381 -19.70 7.23 28.21
C GLY A 381 -20.07 6.29 27.07
N SER A 382 -21.05 6.70 26.27
CA SER A 382 -21.45 5.91 25.09
C SER A 382 -20.36 5.83 24.03
N LYS A 383 -19.46 6.83 23.97
CA LYS A 383 -18.26 6.82 23.13
C LYS A 383 -17.32 5.66 23.49
N GLY A 384 -17.06 5.45 24.78
CA GLY A 384 -16.33 4.27 25.27
C GLY A 384 -17.03 2.95 24.91
N TRP A 385 -18.35 2.90 25.12
CA TRP A 385 -19.14 1.70 24.90
C TRP A 385 -19.13 1.21 23.43
N ILE A 386 -19.28 2.12 22.47
CA ILE A 386 -19.29 1.75 21.03
C ILE A 386 -17.94 1.25 20.53
N ILE A 387 -16.83 1.59 21.19
CA ILE A 387 -15.49 1.10 20.82
C ILE A 387 -15.39 -0.40 21.01
N TRP A 388 -16.04 -0.98 22.02
CA TRP A 388 -16.07 -2.42 22.22
C TRP A 388 -16.72 -3.16 21.04
N VAL A 389 -17.83 -2.60 20.53
CA VAL A 389 -18.52 -3.13 19.35
C VAL A 389 -17.65 -2.97 18.10
N SER A 390 -17.03 -1.79 17.93
CA SER A 390 -16.08 -1.51 16.86
C SER A 390 -14.89 -2.48 16.86
N LEU A 391 -14.31 -2.73 18.03
CA LEU A 391 -13.17 -3.62 18.23
C LEU A 391 -13.52 -5.06 17.84
N ALA A 392 -14.73 -5.52 18.17
CA ALA A 392 -15.22 -6.83 17.74
C ALA A 392 -15.33 -6.95 16.21
N ILE A 393 -15.80 -5.90 15.54
CA ILE A 393 -15.83 -5.84 14.07
C ILE A 393 -14.41 -5.92 13.49
N MET A 394 -13.46 -5.16 14.04
CA MET A 394 -12.05 -5.19 13.60
C MET A 394 -11.44 -6.57 13.77
N LEU A 395 -11.64 -7.20 14.94
CA LEU A 395 -11.13 -8.54 15.23
C LEU A 395 -11.72 -9.58 14.31
N ALA A 396 -13.05 -9.57 14.10
CA ALA A 396 -13.73 -10.48 13.20
C ALA A 396 -13.20 -10.39 11.76
N ASP A 397 -13.12 -9.18 11.21
CA ASP A 397 -12.62 -8.92 9.86
C ASP A 397 -11.15 -9.38 9.70
N SER A 398 -10.33 -9.08 10.71
CA SER A 398 -8.91 -9.47 10.73
C SER A 398 -8.72 -10.98 10.82
N ILE A 399 -9.47 -11.65 11.70
CA ILE A 399 -9.41 -13.11 11.88
C ILE A 399 -9.83 -13.82 10.60
N VAL A 400 -10.97 -13.44 10.00
CA VAL A 400 -11.47 -14.08 8.77
C VAL A 400 -10.53 -13.84 7.61
N SER A 401 -10.07 -12.59 7.41
CA SER A 401 -9.15 -12.25 6.33
C SER A 401 -7.82 -12.98 6.46
N LEU A 402 -7.23 -13.00 7.66
CA LEU A 402 -5.96 -13.68 7.89
C LEU A 402 -6.11 -15.20 7.86
N ALA A 403 -7.21 -15.77 8.35
CA ALA A 403 -7.50 -17.20 8.21
C ALA A 403 -7.64 -17.61 6.74
N TYR A 404 -8.31 -16.80 5.92
CA TYR A 404 -8.40 -17.04 4.48
C TYR A 404 -7.02 -16.97 3.81
N ILE A 405 -6.24 -15.93 4.09
CA ILE A 405 -4.89 -15.77 3.54
C ILE A 405 -4.01 -16.95 3.96
N ALA A 406 -3.95 -17.29 5.26
CA ALA A 406 -3.19 -18.43 5.77
C ALA A 406 -3.66 -19.75 5.17
N GLY A 407 -4.97 -19.97 5.10
CA GLY A 407 -5.58 -21.17 4.53
C GLY A 407 -5.20 -21.36 3.07
N LYS A 408 -5.27 -20.30 2.25
CA LYS A 408 -4.82 -20.31 0.85
C LYS A 408 -3.34 -20.70 0.71
N GLN A 409 -2.50 -20.32 1.68
CA GLN A 409 -1.08 -20.69 1.66
C GLN A 409 -0.81 -22.13 2.08
N VAL A 410 -1.56 -22.62 3.06
CA VAL A 410 -1.35 -23.97 3.60
C VAL A 410 -2.05 -25.02 2.74
N ALA A 411 -3.17 -24.70 2.08
CA ALA A 411 -3.99 -25.64 1.32
C ALA A 411 -3.21 -26.49 0.28
N PRO A 412 -2.28 -25.93 -0.54
CA PRO A 412 -1.50 -26.73 -1.48
C PRO A 412 -0.64 -27.81 -0.80
N TYR A 413 -0.13 -27.51 0.39
CA TYR A 413 0.72 -28.42 1.18
C TYR A 413 -0.08 -29.35 2.09
N ALA A 414 -1.24 -28.90 2.55
CA ALA A 414 -2.15 -29.70 3.37
C ALA A 414 -2.60 -30.95 2.62
N TRP A 415 -2.89 -30.84 1.32
CA TRP A 415 -3.27 -32.01 0.50
C TRP A 415 -2.14 -33.05 0.41
N ILE A 416 -0.89 -32.60 0.27
CA ILE A 416 0.30 -33.47 0.20
C ILE A 416 0.50 -34.24 1.52
N VAL A 417 0.21 -33.62 2.67
CA VAL A 417 0.32 -34.25 4.00
C VAL A 417 -0.89 -35.10 4.36
N LEU A 418 -2.09 -34.69 3.93
CA LEU A 418 -3.35 -35.38 4.24
C LEU A 418 -3.61 -36.59 3.34
N GLU A 419 -3.09 -36.62 2.10
CA GLU A 419 -3.28 -37.74 1.18
C GLU A 419 -2.74 -39.08 1.72
N PRO A 420 -1.52 -39.18 2.29
CA PRO A 420 -1.03 -40.40 2.93
C PRO A 420 -1.87 -40.82 4.13
N MET A 421 -2.34 -39.87 4.94
CA MET A 421 -3.18 -40.14 6.12
C MET A 421 -4.59 -40.61 5.74
N TYR A 422 -5.19 -40.02 4.71
CA TYR A 422 -6.49 -40.43 4.18
C TYR A 422 -6.43 -41.84 3.61
N ARG A 423 -5.37 -42.15 2.83
CA ARG A 423 -5.12 -43.50 2.31
C ARG A 423 -4.80 -44.51 3.43
N ALA A 424 -4.07 -44.11 4.47
CA ALA A 424 -3.77 -44.94 5.64
C ALA A 424 -5.00 -45.17 6.55
N ARG A 425 -6.00 -44.27 6.52
CA ARG A 425 -7.28 -44.46 7.23
C ARG A 425 -8.27 -45.29 6.43
N ALA A 426 -8.21 -45.23 5.09
CA ALA A 426 -9.03 -46.03 4.18
C ALA A 426 -8.54 -47.50 4.07
N GLY A 427 -7.23 -47.74 4.16
CA GLY A 427 -6.67 -49.09 4.25
C GLY A 427 -6.41 -49.49 5.69
N ARG A 428 -7.04 -50.56 6.20
CA ARG A 428 -6.77 -51.14 7.54
C ARG A 428 -5.34 -51.70 7.66
N SER A 429 -4.31 -50.85 7.68
CA SER A 429 -2.93 -51.26 7.95
C SER A 429 -2.21 -50.22 8.79
N TRP A 430 -2.34 -50.36 10.11
CA TRP A 430 -1.72 -49.49 11.12
C TRP A 430 -0.19 -49.65 11.20
N ARG A 431 0.39 -50.62 10.49
CA ARG A 431 1.82 -50.94 10.53
C ARG A 431 2.70 -50.03 9.66
N ASN A 432 2.12 -49.27 8.73
CA ASN A 432 2.88 -48.40 7.83
C ASN A 432 3.13 -46.98 8.37
N ILE A 433 2.50 -46.59 9.48
CA ILE A 433 2.66 -45.25 10.08
C ILE A 433 4.01 -45.14 10.82
N PHE A 434 4.55 -46.26 11.34
CA PHE A 434 5.78 -46.28 12.12
C PHE A 434 7.08 -46.49 11.29
N ASN A 435 6.97 -46.66 9.97
CA ASN A 435 8.14 -46.79 9.07
C ASN A 435 8.52 -45.48 8.37
N LEU A 436 8.16 -44.32 8.94
CA LEU A 436 8.69 -43.00 8.54
C LEU A 436 10.10 -42.77 9.13
N GLY A 437 10.98 -43.75 8.98
CA GLY A 437 12.38 -43.68 9.35
C GLY A 437 13.23 -44.17 8.19
N SER A 438 14.07 -43.29 7.65
CA SER A 438 15.03 -43.54 6.57
C SER A 438 14.46 -43.65 5.15
N SER A 439 14.13 -42.51 4.56
CA SER A 439 14.48 -42.32 3.14
C SER A 439 15.08 -40.93 2.97
N SER A 440 16.32 -40.90 2.48
CA SER A 440 17.03 -39.69 2.09
C SER A 440 16.33 -39.09 0.87
N ALA A 441 15.28 -38.31 1.09
CA ALA A 441 14.57 -37.60 0.03
C ALA A 441 15.41 -36.38 -0.37
N GLY A 442 16.12 -36.52 -1.48
CA GLY A 442 16.80 -35.44 -2.17
C GLY A 442 15.85 -34.29 -2.51
N TYR A 443 16.45 -33.11 -2.64
CA TYR A 443 15.84 -31.87 -3.08
C TYR A 443 15.00 -32.08 -4.37
N VAL A 444 13.69 -31.88 -4.28
CA VAL A 444 12.78 -31.85 -5.43
C VAL A 444 12.53 -30.37 -5.78
N PRO A 445 12.87 -29.91 -7.00
CA PRO A 445 12.54 -28.56 -7.43
C PRO A 445 11.04 -28.43 -7.68
N ILE A 446 10.54 -27.21 -7.47
CA ILE A 446 9.14 -26.82 -7.59
C ILE A 446 8.82 -26.68 -9.08
N ASP A 447 8.19 -27.68 -9.68
CA ASP A 447 7.43 -27.53 -10.94
C ASP A 447 5.94 -27.54 -10.64
N GLY A 448 5.24 -26.61 -11.28
CA GLY A 448 3.83 -26.28 -11.06
C GLY A 448 2.88 -27.43 -11.36
N VAL A 449 1.85 -27.55 -10.53
CA VAL A 449 0.76 -28.51 -10.69
C VAL A 449 -0.33 -27.94 -11.61
N HIS A 450 -0.67 -28.75 -12.62
CA HIS A 450 -1.86 -28.82 -13.50
C HIS A 450 -1.44 -28.82 -14.97
N ASP A 451 -1.68 -29.85 -15.77
CA ASP A 451 -2.96 -30.56 -15.92
C ASP A 451 -2.78 -32.05 -16.24
N SER A 452 -3.66 -32.88 -15.69
CA SER A 452 -3.74 -34.31 -15.96
C SER A 452 -4.83 -34.55 -17.01
N THR A 453 -4.47 -34.84 -18.25
CA THR A 453 -5.29 -35.68 -19.14
C THR A 453 -4.45 -36.20 -20.31
N VAL A 454 -4.76 -37.41 -20.73
CA VAL A 454 -4.22 -38.17 -21.88
C VAL A 454 -2.96 -39.01 -21.60
N LEU A 455 -3.19 -40.20 -21.03
CA LEU A 455 -2.42 -41.39 -21.34
C LEU A 455 -3.37 -42.49 -21.78
N THR A 456 -3.44 -42.74 -23.09
CA THR A 456 -3.54 -44.08 -23.70
C THR A 456 -3.28 -43.91 -25.19
N ASP A 457 -2.09 -44.28 -25.65
CA ASP A 457 -1.92 -45.39 -26.58
C ASP A 457 -0.43 -45.64 -26.83
N THR A 458 0.05 -46.73 -26.23
CA THR A 458 1.21 -47.48 -26.71
C THR A 458 0.86 -48.15 -28.03
N LEU A 459 1.69 -47.98 -29.07
CA LEU A 459 2.11 -49.03 -30.01
C LEU A 459 3.20 -48.51 -30.98
N SER A 460 4.38 -49.13 -30.88
CA SER A 460 5.36 -49.43 -31.94
C SER A 460 5.56 -48.44 -33.11
N ASN A 461 6.77 -47.87 -33.25
CA ASN A 461 7.66 -48.29 -34.34
C ASN A 461 9.09 -47.74 -34.22
N THR A 462 10.01 -48.61 -34.60
CA THR A 462 11.44 -48.42 -34.81
C THR A 462 11.75 -47.34 -35.85
N GLY A 463 12.64 -46.42 -35.51
CA GLY A 463 13.28 -45.48 -36.45
C GLY A 463 14.30 -44.63 -35.70
N GLU A 464 15.55 -44.62 -36.17
CA GLU A 464 16.62 -43.80 -35.61
C GLU A 464 16.23 -42.31 -35.57
N PRO A 465 16.53 -41.58 -34.47
CA PRO A 465 16.37 -40.14 -34.49
C PRO A 465 17.59 -39.49 -35.16
N LEU A 466 17.33 -38.84 -36.29
CA LEU A 466 18.18 -37.77 -36.85
C LEU A 466 18.48 -36.73 -35.74
N PRO A 467 19.66 -36.08 -35.76
CA PRO A 467 20.03 -35.15 -34.71
C PRO A 467 19.14 -33.90 -34.78
N SER A 468 18.21 -33.78 -33.84
CA SER A 468 17.43 -32.56 -33.62
C SER A 468 18.35 -31.45 -33.09
N SER A 469 18.16 -30.26 -33.63
CA SER A 469 18.81 -29.01 -33.21
C SER A 469 18.66 -28.77 -31.70
N PRO A 470 19.66 -28.19 -31.01
CA PRO A 470 19.57 -27.88 -29.59
C PRO A 470 18.78 -26.58 -29.38
N GLN A 471 17.47 -26.59 -29.61
CA GLN A 471 16.59 -25.42 -29.36
C GLN A 471 15.21 -25.87 -28.87
N SER A 472 15.16 -26.35 -27.63
CA SER A 472 13.94 -26.37 -26.80
C SER A 472 14.30 -26.75 -25.37
N ALA A 473 15.39 -26.19 -24.84
CA ALA A 473 15.57 -26.18 -23.40
C ALA A 473 14.43 -25.34 -22.82
N ASP A 474 13.49 -26.04 -22.20
CA ASP A 474 12.25 -25.58 -21.59
C ASP A 474 12.33 -24.12 -21.12
N LEU A 475 11.68 -23.18 -21.82
CA LEU A 475 11.73 -21.75 -21.47
C LEU A 475 11.29 -21.49 -20.02
N LYS A 476 10.50 -22.41 -19.44
CA LYS A 476 10.05 -22.41 -18.05
C LYS A 476 11.15 -22.76 -17.05
N SER A 477 12.24 -23.39 -17.49
CA SER A 477 13.40 -23.75 -16.66
C SER A 477 14.42 -22.60 -16.48
N LEU A 478 14.29 -21.54 -17.28
CA LEU A 478 15.19 -20.40 -17.20
C LEU A 478 14.93 -19.57 -15.91
N PRO A 479 15.96 -19.04 -15.24
CA PRO A 479 15.80 -18.26 -14.01
C PRO A 479 14.81 -17.11 -14.15
N ASP A 480 14.04 -16.79 -13.12
CA ASP A 480 13.14 -15.63 -13.13
C ASP A 480 13.90 -14.34 -13.48
N VAL A 481 13.27 -13.43 -14.25
CA VAL A 481 13.85 -12.12 -14.58
C VAL A 481 13.93 -11.27 -13.31
N ASP A 482 15.14 -10.88 -12.93
CA ASP A 482 15.41 -10.05 -11.76
C ASP A 482 16.55 -9.06 -12.02
N ALA A 483 16.72 -8.10 -11.12
CA ALA A 483 17.83 -7.16 -11.14
C ALA A 483 19.19 -7.89 -11.09
N PRO A 484 20.25 -7.31 -11.66
CA PRO A 484 21.58 -7.92 -11.66
C PRO A 484 22.02 -8.31 -10.23
N PRO A 485 22.73 -9.43 -10.05
CA PRO A 485 23.11 -9.94 -8.74
C PRO A 485 23.88 -8.93 -7.86
N GLU A 486 24.67 -8.03 -8.44
CA GLU A 486 25.36 -6.94 -7.72
C GLU A 486 24.42 -5.90 -7.10
N HIS A 487 23.22 -5.72 -7.67
CA HIS A 487 22.21 -4.75 -7.20
C HIS A 487 21.23 -5.36 -6.21
N LEU A 488 21.29 -6.67 -6.00
CA LEU A 488 20.52 -7.36 -4.96
C LEU A 488 21.20 -7.19 -3.59
N VAL A 489 20.40 -7.19 -2.54
CA VAL A 489 20.94 -7.24 -1.18
C VAL A 489 21.54 -8.62 -0.96
N SER A 490 22.84 -8.66 -0.64
CA SER A 490 23.55 -9.93 -0.43
C SER A 490 22.91 -10.75 0.70
N GLY A 491 22.80 -12.07 0.51
CA GLY A 491 22.28 -12.97 1.54
C GLY A 491 23.05 -12.90 2.86
N ARG A 492 24.35 -12.55 2.83
CA ARG A 492 25.14 -12.30 4.05
C ARG A 492 24.63 -11.09 4.82
N VAL A 493 24.31 -10.00 4.14
CA VAL A 493 23.73 -8.77 4.73
C VAL A 493 22.36 -9.08 5.33
N VAL A 494 21.54 -9.91 4.66
CA VAL A 494 20.24 -10.33 5.18
C VAL A 494 20.38 -11.12 6.47
N TRP A 495 21.18 -12.19 6.49
CA TRP A 495 21.30 -13.04 7.68
C TRP A 495 21.94 -12.33 8.86
N ILE A 496 23.05 -11.61 8.63
CA ILE A 496 23.73 -10.83 9.69
C ILE A 496 22.83 -9.68 10.13
N GLY A 497 22.20 -8.97 9.19
CA GLY A 497 21.29 -7.87 9.45
C GLY A 497 20.05 -8.31 10.24
N LEU A 498 19.49 -9.48 9.94
CA LEU A 498 18.30 -9.98 10.62
C LEU A 498 18.64 -10.37 12.06
N ILE A 499 19.71 -11.14 12.27
CA ILE A 499 20.16 -11.51 13.63
C ILE A 499 20.51 -10.25 14.44
N SER A 500 21.30 -9.34 13.87
CA SER A 500 21.72 -8.12 14.57
C SER A 500 20.54 -7.18 14.87
N SER A 501 19.61 -6.98 13.95
CA SER A 501 18.43 -6.14 14.17
C SER A 501 17.46 -6.75 15.18
N ILE A 502 17.30 -8.08 15.22
CA ILE A 502 16.51 -8.77 16.25
C ILE A 502 17.15 -8.61 17.63
N LEU A 503 18.46 -8.86 17.74
CA LEU A 503 19.19 -8.69 18.99
C LEU A 503 19.17 -7.23 19.45
N PHE A 504 19.30 -6.28 18.52
CA PHE A 504 19.19 -4.86 18.79
C PHE A 504 17.79 -4.46 19.28
N CYS A 505 16.74 -4.98 18.65
CA CYS A 505 15.35 -4.80 19.09
C CYS A 505 15.16 -5.30 20.53
N ILE A 506 15.59 -6.54 20.81
CA ILE A 506 15.51 -7.15 22.15
C ILE A 506 16.27 -6.30 23.18
N LEU A 507 17.48 -5.86 22.85
CA LEU A 507 18.31 -5.04 23.72
C LEU A 507 17.65 -3.68 24.01
N CYS A 508 17.14 -2.99 22.99
CA CYS A 508 16.45 -1.71 23.15
C CYS A 508 15.20 -1.83 24.01
N ILE A 509 14.38 -2.86 23.81
CA ILE A 509 13.19 -3.13 24.64
C ILE A 509 13.62 -3.40 26.08
N ARG A 510 14.68 -4.20 26.28
CA ARG A 510 15.22 -4.51 27.60
C ARG A 510 15.75 -3.28 28.34
N ILE A 511 16.42 -2.35 27.65
CA ILE A 511 16.91 -1.10 28.24
C ILE A 511 15.74 -0.14 28.55
N THR A 512 14.75 -0.08 27.66
CA THR A 512 13.62 0.86 27.78
C THR A 512 12.70 0.49 28.94
N PHE A 513 12.27 -0.78 28.98
CA PHE A 513 11.25 -1.27 29.93
C PHE A 513 11.84 -2.11 31.08
N GLY A 514 13.13 -2.44 31.03
CA GLY A 514 13.80 -3.16 32.12
C GLY A 514 13.17 -4.52 32.40
N ALA A 515 12.93 -4.78 33.69
CA ALA A 515 12.30 -6.02 34.17
C ALA A 515 10.78 -6.07 33.98
N LEU A 516 10.13 -4.99 33.51
CA LEU A 516 8.68 -4.96 33.30
C LEU A 516 8.23 -5.94 32.21
N VAL A 517 9.10 -6.16 31.21
CA VAL A 517 8.86 -7.09 30.11
C VAL A 517 9.82 -8.28 30.22
N PRO A 518 9.30 -9.50 30.39
CA PRO A 518 10.13 -10.70 30.37
C PRO A 518 10.82 -10.91 29.02
N LEU A 519 12.06 -11.42 29.07
CA LEU A 519 12.86 -11.66 27.85
C LEU A 519 12.15 -12.62 26.89
N TYR A 520 11.57 -13.71 27.41
CA TYR A 520 10.88 -14.69 26.58
C TYR A 520 9.69 -14.08 25.82
N ALA A 521 8.98 -13.11 26.42
CA ALA A 521 7.86 -12.44 25.79
C ALA A 521 8.33 -11.54 24.63
N THR A 522 9.47 -10.86 24.80
CA THR A 522 10.07 -10.03 23.74
C THR A 522 10.54 -10.90 22.57
N VAL A 523 11.22 -12.02 22.85
CA VAL A 523 11.65 -12.96 21.81
C VAL A 523 10.46 -13.54 21.05
N ALA A 524 9.42 -13.97 21.77
CA ALA A 524 8.19 -14.44 21.14
C ALA A 524 7.53 -13.35 20.28
N ALA A 525 7.55 -12.08 20.72
CA ALA A 525 6.92 -10.97 20.00
C ALA A 525 7.58 -10.73 18.65
N VAL A 526 8.91 -10.74 18.62
CA VAL A 526 9.65 -10.61 17.37
C VAL A 526 9.39 -11.80 16.45
N LEU A 527 9.39 -13.03 16.95
CA LEU A 527 9.14 -14.22 16.12
C LEU A 527 7.74 -14.21 15.51
N ILE A 528 6.72 -13.88 16.30
CA ILE A 528 5.33 -13.74 15.82
C ILE A 528 5.24 -12.60 14.81
N ALA A 529 5.90 -11.46 15.07
CA ALA A 529 5.93 -10.33 14.15
C ALA A 529 6.47 -10.71 12.78
N LEU A 530 7.55 -11.49 12.70
CA LEU A 530 8.11 -11.97 11.42
C LEU A 530 7.09 -12.80 10.64
N VAL A 531 6.44 -13.76 11.30
CA VAL A 531 5.42 -14.61 10.65
C VAL A 531 4.25 -13.78 10.13
N LEU A 532 3.72 -12.87 10.97
CA LEU A 532 2.58 -12.05 10.58
C LEU A 532 2.94 -11.01 9.49
N SER A 533 4.20 -10.58 9.43
CA SER A 533 4.68 -9.67 8.37
C SER A 533 4.58 -10.30 6.98
N VAL A 534 4.81 -11.63 6.85
CA VAL A 534 4.64 -12.34 5.57
C VAL A 534 3.19 -12.23 5.07
N MET A 535 2.23 -12.38 5.98
CA MET A 535 0.81 -12.27 5.65
C MET A 535 0.45 -10.82 5.28
N GLY A 536 0.95 -9.85 6.05
CA GLY A 536 0.73 -8.43 5.79
C GLY A 536 1.24 -7.97 4.44
N VAL A 537 2.46 -8.37 4.07
CA VAL A 537 3.07 -8.06 2.76
C VAL A 537 2.24 -8.60 1.60
N ARG A 538 1.69 -9.81 1.72
CA ARG A 538 0.90 -10.41 0.63
C ARG A 538 -0.47 -9.78 0.51
N ALA A 539 -1.14 -9.52 1.64
CA ALA A 539 -2.38 -8.76 1.67
C ALA A 539 -2.20 -7.39 1.02
N LEU A 540 -1.11 -6.71 1.35
CA LEU A 540 -0.72 -5.43 0.75
C LEU A 540 -0.49 -5.56 -0.77
N GLY A 541 0.21 -6.60 -1.21
CA GLY A 541 0.46 -6.85 -2.63
C GLY A 541 -0.80 -7.14 -3.45
N GLU A 542 -1.80 -7.80 -2.87
CA GLU A 542 -3.07 -8.14 -3.53
C GLU A 542 -4.11 -7.00 -3.47
N THR A 543 -4.19 -6.28 -2.34
CA THR A 543 -5.32 -5.38 -2.02
C THR A 543 -4.94 -3.92 -1.78
N ASP A 544 -3.65 -3.59 -1.79
CA ASP A 544 -3.10 -2.27 -1.42
C ASP A 544 -3.32 -1.85 0.04
N LEU A 545 -3.89 -2.73 0.86
CA LEU A 545 -4.09 -2.49 2.27
C LEU A 545 -3.20 -3.43 3.07
N ASN A 546 -2.32 -2.85 3.87
CA ASN A 546 -1.56 -3.60 4.86
C ASN A 546 -2.44 -3.71 6.12
N PRO A 547 -2.94 -4.91 6.49
CA PRO A 547 -3.84 -5.08 7.64
C PRO A 547 -3.07 -5.01 8.97
N VAL A 548 -2.16 -4.05 9.11
CA VAL A 548 -1.25 -3.87 10.27
C VAL A 548 -2.04 -3.80 11.57
N SER A 549 -3.14 -3.04 11.56
CA SER A 549 -4.03 -2.91 12.72
C SER A 549 -4.60 -4.26 13.14
N GLY A 550 -5.01 -5.11 12.19
CA GLY A 550 -5.55 -6.45 12.44
C GLY A 550 -4.49 -7.45 12.89
N ILE A 551 -3.34 -7.46 12.22
CA ILE A 551 -2.15 -8.24 12.56
C ILE A 551 -1.75 -8.01 14.02
N SER A 552 -1.71 -6.75 14.43
CA SER A 552 -1.27 -6.37 15.78
C SER A 552 -2.25 -6.84 16.85
N LYS A 553 -3.55 -6.83 16.56
CA LYS A 553 -4.59 -7.29 17.50
C LYS A 553 -4.63 -8.82 17.61
N LEU A 554 -4.34 -9.51 16.52
CA LEU A 554 -4.06 -10.95 16.59
C LEU A 554 -2.81 -11.25 17.41
N ALA A 555 -1.73 -10.48 17.26
CA ALA A 555 -0.57 -10.62 18.12
C ALA A 555 -0.97 -10.44 19.59
N GLN A 556 -1.74 -9.39 19.94
CA GLN A 556 -2.27 -9.20 21.30
C GLN A 556 -3.06 -10.43 21.81
N LEU A 557 -3.87 -11.08 20.97
CA LEU A 557 -4.56 -12.33 21.32
C LEU A 557 -3.60 -13.49 21.58
N PHE A 558 -2.59 -13.70 20.74
CA PHE A 558 -1.58 -14.73 20.96
C PHE A 558 -0.78 -14.48 22.25
N PHE A 559 -0.47 -13.22 22.55
CA PHE A 559 0.25 -12.85 23.77
C PHE A 559 -0.52 -13.11 25.05
N ALA A 560 -1.84 -12.99 25.01
CA ALA A 560 -2.69 -13.35 26.14
C ALA A 560 -2.65 -14.85 26.49
N LEU A 561 -2.30 -15.72 25.53
CA LEU A 561 -2.10 -17.15 25.77
C LEU A 561 -0.72 -17.48 26.34
N ILE A 562 0.27 -16.63 26.08
CA ILE A 562 1.67 -16.83 26.48
C ILE A 562 1.94 -16.22 27.86
N ILE A 563 1.32 -15.08 28.17
CA ILE A 563 1.59 -14.32 29.38
C ILE A 563 0.60 -14.71 30.47
N PRO A 564 1.06 -15.15 31.66
CA PRO A 564 0.17 -15.44 32.78
C PRO A 564 -0.62 -14.19 33.20
N GLN A 565 -1.93 -14.33 33.33
CA GLN A 565 -2.82 -13.24 33.75
C GLN A 565 -2.61 -12.79 35.20
N SER A 566 -1.91 -13.61 36.00
CA SER A 566 -1.46 -13.23 37.35
C SER A 566 -0.36 -12.17 37.35
N ASN A 567 0.27 -11.89 36.21
CA ASN A 567 1.29 -10.86 36.12
C ASN A 567 0.65 -9.47 36.11
N LYS A 568 1.03 -8.62 37.08
CA LYS A 568 0.56 -7.23 37.19
C LYS A 568 0.81 -6.41 35.91
N ASN A 569 1.85 -6.73 35.15
CA ASN A 569 2.22 -6.02 33.93
C ASN A 569 1.63 -6.67 32.66
N SER A 570 0.64 -7.57 32.77
CA SER A 570 0.09 -8.30 31.63
C SER A 570 -0.38 -7.39 30.50
N VAL A 571 -1.10 -6.30 30.83
CA VAL A 571 -1.58 -5.28 29.89
C VAL A 571 -0.42 -4.57 29.19
N LEU A 572 0.59 -4.13 29.95
CA LEU A 572 1.78 -3.46 29.42
C LEU A 572 2.57 -4.39 28.46
N ILE A 573 2.79 -5.64 28.86
CA ILE A 573 3.52 -6.62 28.03
C ILE A 573 2.74 -6.89 26.75
N ASN A 574 1.42 -7.00 26.83
CA ASN A 574 0.53 -7.19 25.69
C ASN A 574 0.63 -6.02 24.68
N LEU A 575 0.59 -4.77 25.16
CA LEU A 575 0.75 -3.57 24.35
C LEU A 575 2.10 -3.55 23.61
N ILE A 576 3.19 -3.83 24.33
CA ILE A 576 4.55 -3.85 23.75
C ILE A 576 4.67 -4.93 22.68
N ALA A 577 4.13 -6.11 22.95
CA ALA A 577 4.22 -7.22 22.02
C ALA A 577 3.41 -6.97 20.73
N GLY A 578 2.22 -6.37 20.85
CA GLY A 578 1.47 -5.93 19.69
C GLY A 578 2.20 -4.83 18.90
N ALA A 579 2.86 -3.87 19.59
CA ALA A 579 3.63 -2.81 18.95
C ALA A 579 4.81 -3.34 18.13
N VAL A 580 5.51 -4.36 18.64
CA VAL A 580 6.57 -5.06 17.89
C VAL A 580 5.99 -5.69 16.62
N SER A 581 4.82 -6.32 16.70
CA SER A 581 4.15 -6.90 15.53
C SER A 581 3.70 -5.85 14.51
N GLU A 582 3.18 -4.71 14.97
CA GLU A 582 2.82 -3.56 14.13
C GLU A 582 4.03 -3.07 13.34
N ALA A 583 5.13 -2.81 14.05
CA ALA A 583 6.38 -2.28 13.47
C ALA A 583 6.93 -3.18 12.37
N GLY A 584 7.03 -4.48 12.64
CA GLY A 584 7.56 -5.46 11.68
C GLY A 584 6.72 -5.54 10.40
N ALA A 585 5.40 -5.65 10.56
CA ALA A 585 4.48 -5.79 9.43
C ALA A 585 4.36 -4.51 8.60
N LEU A 586 4.40 -3.34 9.24
CA LEU A 586 4.37 -2.05 8.55
C LEU A 586 5.64 -1.87 7.70
N GLN A 587 6.82 -2.00 8.30
CA GLN A 587 8.10 -1.79 7.60
C GLN A 587 8.32 -2.77 6.46
N ALA A 588 7.98 -4.04 6.67
CA ALA A 588 8.07 -5.04 5.63
C ALA A 588 7.14 -4.70 4.46
N GLY A 589 5.93 -4.22 4.75
CA GLY A 589 4.99 -3.76 3.74
C GLY A 589 5.48 -2.53 2.98
N ASP A 590 5.96 -1.51 3.68
CA ASP A 590 6.50 -0.28 3.10
C ASP A 590 7.66 -0.58 2.15
N LEU A 591 8.62 -1.43 2.55
CA LEU A 591 9.73 -1.83 1.69
C LEU A 591 9.25 -2.56 0.43
N MET A 592 8.21 -3.37 0.51
CA MET A 592 7.69 -4.10 -0.65
C MET A 592 6.99 -3.19 -1.66
N GLN A 593 6.26 -2.17 -1.19
CA GLN A 593 5.68 -1.15 -2.07
C GLN A 593 6.77 -0.36 -2.80
N ASP A 594 7.82 0.00 -2.08
CA ASP A 594 8.97 0.68 -2.64
C ASP A 594 9.70 -0.20 -3.65
N LEU A 595 10.02 -1.44 -3.29
CA LEU A 595 10.70 -2.38 -4.19
C LEU A 595 9.87 -2.70 -5.43
N LYS A 596 8.53 -2.67 -5.35
CA LYS A 596 7.68 -2.75 -6.54
C LYS A 596 7.88 -1.52 -7.41
N THR A 597 7.81 -0.32 -6.81
CA THR A 597 8.03 0.95 -7.51
C THR A 597 9.36 0.94 -8.25
N GLY A 598 10.43 0.54 -7.56
CA GLY A 598 11.77 0.44 -8.11
C GLY A 598 11.91 -0.63 -9.18
N HIS A 599 11.33 -1.82 -8.98
CA HIS A 599 11.37 -2.88 -9.99
C HIS A 599 10.72 -2.46 -11.31
N LEU A 600 9.60 -1.72 -11.27
CA LEU A 600 8.95 -1.20 -12.47
C LEU A 600 9.76 -0.10 -13.18
N LEU A 601 10.65 0.57 -12.45
CA LEU A 601 11.50 1.66 -12.95
C LEU A 601 12.97 1.25 -13.13
N GLY A 602 13.34 -0.01 -12.87
CA GLY A 602 14.72 -0.46 -12.93
C GLY A 602 15.64 0.06 -11.81
N ALA A 603 15.08 0.55 -10.69
CA ALA A 603 15.89 0.97 -9.54
C ALA A 603 16.50 -0.22 -8.81
N ALA A 604 17.73 -0.03 -8.33
CA ALA A 604 18.51 -1.06 -7.65
C ALA A 604 17.90 -1.41 -6.27
N PRO A 605 17.54 -2.68 -6.01
CA PRO A 605 16.94 -3.09 -4.73
C PRO A 605 17.81 -2.82 -3.50
N ASN A 606 19.14 -2.91 -3.63
CA ASN A 606 20.08 -2.62 -2.56
C ASN A 606 20.06 -1.13 -2.15
N ALA A 607 19.90 -0.22 -3.11
CA ALA A 607 19.85 1.22 -2.87
C ALA A 607 18.58 1.60 -2.11
N GLN A 608 17.45 0.99 -2.47
CA GLN A 608 16.18 1.17 -1.76
C GLN A 608 16.25 0.61 -0.34
N PHE A 609 16.83 -0.59 -0.16
CA PHE A 609 17.04 -1.17 1.16
C PHE A 609 17.83 -0.22 2.08
N TRP A 610 18.99 0.30 1.62
CA TRP A 610 19.79 1.23 2.41
C TRP A 610 19.11 2.59 2.60
N GLY A 611 18.40 3.09 1.58
CA GLY A 611 17.60 4.30 1.69
C GLY A 611 16.54 4.19 2.78
N GLN A 612 15.83 3.07 2.85
CA GLN A 612 14.85 2.80 3.90
C GLN A 612 15.52 2.61 5.27
N MET A 613 16.67 1.95 5.36
CA MET A 613 17.40 1.83 6.63
C MET A 613 17.76 3.22 7.20
N ILE A 614 18.21 4.14 6.35
CA ILE A 614 18.53 5.52 6.75
C ILE A 614 17.26 6.29 7.12
N GLY A 615 16.23 6.26 6.27
CA GLY A 615 14.97 6.95 6.48
C GLY A 615 14.26 6.48 7.76
N SER A 616 14.21 5.18 8.01
CA SER A 616 13.68 4.59 9.24
C SER A 616 14.49 5.00 10.48
N ALA A 617 15.83 4.98 10.42
CA ALA A 617 16.67 5.36 11.56
C ALA A 617 16.48 6.84 11.95
N VAL A 618 16.51 7.74 10.96
CA VAL A 618 16.28 9.18 11.18
C VAL A 618 14.83 9.40 11.62
N GLY A 619 13.88 8.73 10.98
CA GLY A 619 12.45 8.81 11.30
C GLY A 619 12.13 8.33 12.71
N ALA A 620 12.80 7.30 13.22
CA ALA A 620 12.65 6.82 14.59
C ALA A 620 13.04 7.91 15.61
N VAL A 621 14.19 8.55 15.41
CA VAL A 621 14.67 9.64 16.27
C VAL A 621 13.75 10.85 16.18
N VAL A 622 13.43 11.28 14.95
CA VAL A 622 12.59 12.45 14.70
C VAL A 622 11.17 12.25 15.21
N SER A 623 10.58 11.08 15.02
CA SER A 623 9.22 10.78 15.52
C SER A 623 9.16 10.87 17.05
N ALA A 624 10.17 10.39 17.76
CA ALA A 624 10.24 10.52 19.22
C ALA A 624 10.31 11.99 19.67
N LEU A 625 11.10 12.82 18.96
CA LEU A 625 11.21 14.26 19.21
C LEU A 625 9.89 14.97 18.95
N ILE A 626 9.26 14.74 17.79
CA ILE A 626 7.99 15.36 17.39
C ILE A 626 6.87 14.93 18.33
N TYR A 627 6.81 13.65 18.70
CA TYR A 627 5.85 13.14 19.68
C TYR A 627 5.98 13.88 21.01
N LYS A 628 7.20 14.01 21.53
CA LYS A 628 7.46 14.72 22.79
C LYS A 628 7.15 16.21 22.70
N LEU A 629 7.40 16.81 21.54
CA LEU A 629 7.08 18.20 21.26
C LEU A 629 5.57 18.45 21.30
N TYR A 630 4.75 17.66 20.60
CA TYR A 630 3.29 17.80 20.62
C TYR A 630 2.70 17.53 22.01
N THR A 631 3.13 16.46 22.67
CA THR A 631 2.59 16.05 23.98
C THR A 631 2.99 16.94 25.15
N ASN A 632 4.03 17.78 25.00
CA ASN A 632 4.39 18.79 25.98
C ASN A 632 3.60 20.09 25.83
N VAL A 633 3.13 20.41 24.61
CA VAL A 633 2.43 21.67 24.32
C VAL A 633 0.91 21.51 24.39
N TYR A 634 0.38 20.39 23.89
CA TYR A 634 -1.05 20.13 23.86
C TYR A 634 -1.46 19.11 24.92
N PRO A 635 -2.66 19.24 25.51
CA PRO A 635 -3.22 18.21 26.39
C PRO A 635 -3.52 16.93 25.60
N VAL A 636 -3.08 15.79 26.14
CA VAL A 636 -3.30 14.47 25.55
C VAL A 636 -3.77 13.50 26.65
N PRO A 637 -4.94 12.87 26.52
CA PRO A 637 -5.99 13.12 25.52
C PRO A 637 -6.63 14.52 25.68
N GLY A 638 -7.10 15.10 24.59
CA GLY A 638 -7.80 16.39 24.58
C GLY A 638 -8.61 16.61 23.30
N ASP A 639 -9.20 17.79 23.14
CA ASP A 639 -10.09 18.10 22.01
C ASP A 639 -9.38 18.01 20.65
N LEU A 640 -8.13 18.48 20.60
CA LEU A 640 -7.29 18.39 19.41
C LEU A 640 -6.77 16.96 19.24
N PHE A 641 -6.06 16.43 20.23
CA PHE A 641 -5.46 15.09 20.18
C PHE A 641 -6.27 14.10 21.02
N GLN A 642 -7.26 13.50 20.37
CA GLN A 642 -8.16 12.53 21.00
C GLN A 642 -7.51 11.16 21.23
N VAL A 643 -6.50 10.81 20.44
CA VAL A 643 -5.78 9.53 20.47
C VAL A 643 -6.71 8.30 20.46
N PRO A 644 -7.66 8.20 19.50
CA PRO A 644 -8.63 7.11 19.46
C PRO A 644 -7.96 5.72 19.34
N THR A 645 -6.85 5.65 18.62
CA THR A 645 -6.02 4.45 18.48
C THR A 645 -5.50 3.97 19.83
N GLY A 646 -5.07 4.87 20.72
CA GLY A 646 -4.62 4.51 22.07
C GLY A 646 -5.69 3.76 22.85
N TYR A 647 -6.94 4.21 22.76
CA TYR A 647 -8.09 3.53 23.37
C TYR A 647 -8.34 2.14 22.78
N VAL A 648 -8.28 2.01 21.45
CA VAL A 648 -8.39 0.69 20.79
C VAL A 648 -7.29 -0.26 21.27
N TRP A 649 -6.07 0.23 21.42
CA TRP A 649 -4.91 -0.55 21.89
C TRP A 649 -5.07 -1.04 23.32
N ILE A 650 -5.38 -0.13 24.26
CA ILE A 650 -5.51 -0.45 25.69
C ILE A 650 -6.75 -1.32 25.95
N PHE A 651 -7.87 -1.07 25.28
CA PHE A 651 -9.08 -1.90 25.43
C PHE A 651 -8.87 -3.31 24.88
N THR A 652 -8.15 -3.46 23.76
CA THR A 652 -7.78 -4.80 23.28
C THR A 652 -6.92 -5.51 24.31
N ALA A 653 -5.90 -4.85 24.86
CA ALA A 653 -5.01 -5.44 25.86
C ALA A 653 -5.79 -5.88 27.12
N ARG A 654 -6.65 -5.01 27.66
CA ARG A 654 -7.49 -5.28 28.84
C ARG A 654 -8.48 -6.42 28.63
N LEU A 655 -9.12 -6.47 27.46
CA LEU A 655 -10.05 -7.53 27.10
C LEU A 655 -9.39 -8.90 27.13
N VAL A 656 -8.20 -9.00 26.53
CA VAL A 656 -7.49 -10.28 26.44
C VAL A 656 -6.79 -10.64 27.76
N THR A 657 -6.60 -9.68 28.66
CA THR A 657 -6.04 -9.92 30.01
C THR A 657 -7.09 -10.11 31.12
N GLY A 658 -8.38 -10.07 30.79
CA GLY A 658 -9.45 -10.45 31.70
C GLY A 658 -10.17 -9.32 32.43
N GLU A 659 -10.02 -8.05 32.02
CA GLU A 659 -10.98 -7.03 32.46
C GLU A 659 -12.35 -7.29 31.81
N GLY A 660 -13.42 -7.18 32.60
CA GLY A 660 -14.78 -7.40 32.14
C GLY A 660 -15.26 -6.34 31.15
N LEU A 661 -16.17 -6.73 30.26
CA LEU A 661 -16.82 -5.82 29.32
C LEU A 661 -17.93 -5.01 29.99
N PRO A 662 -18.21 -3.77 29.53
CA PRO A 662 -19.37 -3.01 30.00
C PRO A 662 -20.69 -3.76 29.80
N PRO A 663 -21.76 -3.39 30.52
CA PRO A 663 -23.07 -4.02 30.38
C PRO A 663 -23.52 -4.06 28.92
N MET A 664 -24.02 -5.22 28.51
CA MET A 664 -24.51 -5.51 27.15
C MET A 664 -23.47 -5.43 26.01
N ALA A 665 -22.23 -4.99 26.27
CA ALA A 665 -21.22 -4.81 25.21
C ALA A 665 -20.82 -6.14 24.57
N TRP A 666 -20.72 -7.23 25.35
CA TRP A 666 -20.31 -8.54 24.83
C TRP A 666 -21.35 -9.17 23.89
N GLN A 667 -22.65 -9.01 24.17
CA GLN A 667 -23.73 -9.52 23.29
C GLN A 667 -23.72 -8.78 21.95
N TRP A 668 -23.60 -7.45 21.98
CA TRP A 668 -23.51 -6.64 20.77
C TRP A 668 -22.23 -6.93 19.99
N ALA A 669 -21.09 -7.04 20.68
CA ALA A 669 -19.81 -7.41 20.08
C ALA A 669 -19.86 -8.76 19.36
N ILE A 670 -20.45 -9.79 19.97
CA ILE A 670 -20.63 -11.10 19.33
C ILE A 670 -21.57 -10.98 18.12
N GLY A 671 -22.71 -10.29 18.28
CA GLY A 671 -23.68 -10.09 17.21
C GLY A 671 -23.07 -9.40 15.99
N THR A 672 -22.39 -8.27 16.20
CA THR A 672 -21.72 -7.56 15.11
C THR A 672 -20.51 -8.32 14.58
N GLY A 673 -19.76 -9.02 15.44
CA GLY A 673 -18.65 -9.87 15.03
C GLY A 673 -19.08 -10.99 14.08
N LEU A 674 -20.22 -11.65 14.35
CA LEU A 674 -20.78 -12.68 13.45
C LEU A 674 -21.26 -12.09 12.13
N ILE A 675 -21.96 -10.96 12.17
CA ILE A 675 -22.41 -10.24 10.97
C ILE A 675 -21.21 -9.88 10.11
N PHE A 676 -20.18 -9.25 10.70
CA PHE A 676 -19.01 -8.81 9.95
C PHE A 676 -18.09 -9.95 9.53
N SER A 677 -18.08 -11.08 10.24
CA SER A 677 -17.45 -12.30 9.75
C SER A 677 -18.12 -12.77 8.46
N ALA A 678 -19.46 -12.78 8.42
CA ALA A 678 -20.21 -13.15 7.22
C ALA A 678 -20.01 -12.14 6.07
N THR A 679 -20.01 -10.84 6.35
CA THR A 679 -19.75 -9.82 5.31
C THR A 679 -18.31 -9.93 4.79
N THR A 680 -17.34 -10.22 5.65
CA THR A 680 -15.94 -10.43 5.24
C THR A 680 -15.83 -11.66 4.34
N CYS A 681 -16.45 -12.78 4.72
CA CYS A 681 -16.54 -13.97 3.85
C CYS A 681 -17.19 -13.65 2.49
N ALA A 682 -18.30 -12.93 2.50
CA ALA A 682 -18.99 -12.52 1.27
C ALA A 682 -18.10 -11.61 0.41
N ARG A 683 -17.34 -10.70 1.02
CA ARG A 683 -16.40 -9.82 0.33
C ARG A 683 -15.25 -10.60 -0.29
N ILE A 684 -14.69 -11.57 0.43
CA ILE A 684 -13.65 -12.48 -0.09
C ILE A 684 -14.17 -13.23 -1.34
N VAL A 685 -15.36 -13.83 -1.26
CA VAL A 685 -16.01 -14.53 -2.40
C VAL A 685 -16.42 -13.57 -3.52
N GLY A 686 -16.65 -12.31 -3.18
CA GLY A 686 -17.00 -11.24 -4.10
C GLY A 686 -15.84 -10.65 -4.89
N THR A 687 -14.60 -10.99 -4.54
CA THR A 687 -13.40 -10.42 -5.21
C THR A 687 -13.52 -10.55 -6.73
N GLY A 688 -13.45 -9.42 -7.44
CA GLY A 688 -13.58 -9.35 -8.90
C GLY A 688 -15.01 -9.23 -9.45
N LYS A 689 -16.04 -9.19 -8.60
CA LYS A 689 -17.45 -9.02 -9.02
C LYS A 689 -17.91 -7.57 -8.85
N GLU A 690 -18.87 -7.14 -9.67
CA GLU A 690 -19.40 -5.76 -9.66
C GLU A 690 -20.05 -5.35 -8.33
N TRP A 691 -20.61 -6.29 -7.59
CA TRP A 691 -21.25 -6.03 -6.29
C TRP A 691 -20.25 -5.93 -5.13
N HIS A 692 -18.98 -6.28 -5.32
CA HIS A 692 -17.97 -6.24 -4.26
C HIS A 692 -17.86 -4.89 -3.54
N PRO A 693 -17.89 -3.72 -4.22
CA PRO A 693 -17.79 -2.42 -3.55
C PRO A 693 -18.99 -2.10 -2.64
N LEU A 694 -20.14 -2.75 -2.86
CA LEU A 694 -21.35 -2.54 -2.06
C LEU A 694 -21.26 -3.20 -0.67
N ILE A 695 -20.39 -4.19 -0.51
CA ILE A 695 -20.23 -4.87 0.78
C ILE A 695 -19.29 -4.06 1.69
N PRO A 696 -19.76 -3.63 2.88
CA PRO A 696 -18.95 -2.85 3.79
C PRO A 696 -17.76 -3.65 4.32
N GLY A 697 -16.57 -3.04 4.28
CA GLY A 697 -15.36 -3.59 4.91
C GLY A 697 -15.38 -3.37 6.42
N GLY A 698 -15.08 -4.42 7.19
CA GLY A 698 -15.17 -4.36 8.65
C GLY A 698 -14.22 -3.32 9.24
N ILE A 699 -12.96 -3.27 8.78
CA ILE A 699 -11.99 -2.27 9.26
C ILE A 699 -12.50 -0.84 9.04
N ALA A 700 -13.01 -0.53 7.84
CA ALA A 700 -13.49 0.81 7.52
C ALA A 700 -14.72 1.20 8.38
N VAL A 701 -15.68 0.29 8.54
CA VAL A 701 -16.83 0.49 9.43
C VAL A 701 -16.38 0.75 10.86
N ALA A 702 -15.47 -0.08 11.38
CA ALA A 702 -14.97 0.07 12.74
C ALA A 702 -14.25 1.42 12.95
N VAL A 703 -13.41 1.85 11.99
CA VAL A 703 -12.78 3.18 12.04
C VAL A 703 -13.82 4.30 12.08
N GLY A 704 -14.90 4.16 11.33
CA GLY A 704 -16.03 5.10 11.39
C GLY A 704 -16.78 5.11 12.73
N MET A 705 -16.80 3.97 13.44
CA MET A 705 -17.46 3.83 14.75
C MET A 705 -16.65 4.43 15.89
N PHE A 706 -15.33 4.25 15.92
CA PHE A 706 -14.51 4.79 17.01
C PHE A 706 -14.10 6.25 16.80
N ASN A 707 -14.04 6.73 15.56
CA ASN A 707 -13.81 8.15 15.28
C ASN A 707 -15.08 8.95 15.48
N VAL A 708 -14.95 10.15 16.03
CA VAL A 708 -16.08 11.07 16.15
C VAL A 708 -16.66 11.44 14.77
N PRO A 709 -17.98 11.69 14.67
CA PRO A 709 -18.64 11.94 13.39
C PRO A 709 -18.01 13.09 12.59
N SER A 710 -17.49 14.11 13.29
CA SER A 710 -16.89 15.31 12.68
C SER A 710 -15.76 15.00 11.71
N PHE A 711 -14.89 14.05 12.03
CA PHE A 711 -13.80 13.64 11.16
C PHE A 711 -14.28 12.73 10.02
N THR A 712 -15.23 11.84 10.31
CA THR A 712 -15.75 10.87 9.34
C THR A 712 -16.56 11.56 8.23
N LEU A 713 -17.34 12.58 8.57
CA LEU A 713 -18.12 13.36 7.60
C LEU A 713 -17.22 14.09 6.61
N ALA A 714 -16.14 14.74 7.08
CA ALA A 714 -15.19 15.42 6.20
C ALA A 714 -14.49 14.45 5.22
N ARG A 715 -14.14 13.24 5.69
CA ARG A 715 -13.62 12.18 4.82
C ARG A 715 -14.66 11.68 3.82
N ALA A 716 -15.91 11.53 4.24
CA ALA A 716 -17.01 11.14 3.35
C ALA A 716 -17.22 12.16 2.22
N ILE A 717 -17.08 13.47 2.51
CA ILE A 717 -17.10 14.53 1.50
C ILE A 717 -15.96 14.33 0.49
N GLY A 718 -14.73 14.09 0.97
CA GLY A 718 -13.58 13.82 0.10
C GLY A 718 -13.76 12.59 -0.80
N GLY A 719 -14.26 11.49 -0.24
CA GLY A 719 -14.56 10.28 -1.02
C GLY A 719 -15.66 10.50 -2.06
N PHE A 720 -16.71 11.25 -1.71
CA PHE A 720 -17.74 11.67 -2.67
C PHE A 720 -17.16 12.53 -3.80
N MET A 721 -16.27 13.47 -3.50
CA MET A 721 -15.57 14.25 -4.52
C MET A 721 -14.75 13.35 -5.46
N SER A 722 -14.07 12.33 -4.91
CA SER A 722 -13.32 11.34 -5.71
C SER A 722 -14.25 10.52 -6.62
N TRP A 723 -15.38 10.04 -6.11
CA TRP A 723 -16.38 9.35 -6.92
C TRP A 723 -16.94 10.25 -8.03
N TYR A 724 -17.32 11.48 -7.70
CA TYR A 724 -17.86 12.43 -8.68
C TYR A 724 -16.84 12.75 -9.79
N TRP A 725 -15.58 12.99 -9.42
CA TRP A 725 -14.51 13.28 -10.38
C TRP A 725 -14.23 12.11 -11.33
N LYS A 726 -14.21 10.88 -10.81
CA LYS A 726 -13.87 9.68 -11.58
C LYS A 726 -15.06 9.14 -12.37
N SER A 727 -16.19 8.94 -11.71
CA SER A 727 -17.35 8.27 -12.28
C SER A 727 -18.26 9.20 -13.08
N TYR A 728 -18.43 10.45 -12.65
CA TYR A 728 -19.32 11.39 -13.34
C TYR A 728 -18.56 12.25 -14.35
N MET A 729 -17.40 12.79 -13.98
CA MET A 729 -16.59 13.63 -14.89
C MET A 729 -15.64 12.84 -15.80
N GLY A 730 -15.41 11.54 -15.56
CA GLY A 730 -14.53 10.71 -16.38
C GLY A 730 -13.06 11.13 -16.39
N ARG A 731 -12.61 11.87 -15.37
CA ARG A 731 -11.27 12.46 -15.32
C ARG A 731 -10.25 11.54 -14.62
N PRO A 732 -8.94 11.66 -14.97
CA PRO A 732 -7.91 10.91 -14.29
C PRO A 732 -7.84 11.29 -12.80
N GLU A 733 -7.52 10.30 -11.97
CA GLU A 733 -7.47 10.43 -10.50
C GLU A 733 -6.21 11.20 -10.04
N THR A 734 -5.16 11.17 -10.85
CA THR A 734 -3.83 11.72 -10.53
C THR A 734 -3.86 13.19 -10.07
N PRO A 735 -4.50 14.14 -10.78
CA PRO A 735 -4.53 15.54 -10.33
C PRO A 735 -5.30 15.72 -9.01
N LEU A 736 -6.33 14.90 -8.78
CA LEU A 736 -7.13 14.96 -7.57
C LEU A 736 -6.34 14.45 -6.34
N ILE A 737 -5.54 13.39 -6.51
CA ILE A 737 -4.59 12.92 -5.49
C ILE A 737 -3.58 14.01 -5.15
N VAL A 738 -3.08 14.75 -6.14
CA VAL A 738 -2.14 15.86 -5.92
C VAL A 738 -2.76 16.97 -5.08
N VAL A 739 -4.01 17.36 -5.37
CA VAL A 739 -4.77 18.34 -4.57
C VAL A 739 -4.97 17.84 -3.14
N ALA A 740 -5.41 16.60 -2.97
CA ALA A 740 -5.58 15.99 -1.66
C ALA A 740 -4.28 15.96 -0.84
N SER A 741 -3.17 15.66 -1.50
CA SER A 741 -1.85 15.63 -0.87
C SER A 741 -1.43 17.03 -0.41
N GLY A 742 -1.68 18.06 -1.23
CA GLY A 742 -1.46 19.44 -0.83
C GLY A 742 -2.32 19.84 0.37
N PHE A 743 -3.59 19.41 0.42
CA PHE A 743 -4.42 19.66 1.60
C PHE A 743 -3.86 19.04 2.89
N VAL A 744 -3.46 17.77 2.84
CA VAL A 744 -2.92 17.07 4.01
C VAL A 744 -1.58 17.68 4.45
N LEU A 745 -0.67 17.93 3.51
CA LEU A 745 0.63 18.54 3.80
C LEU A 745 0.50 20.00 4.27
N GLY A 746 -0.43 20.77 3.71
CA GLY A 746 -0.65 22.17 4.07
C GLY A 746 -1.05 22.32 5.53
N GLU A 747 -2.04 21.55 5.96
CA GLU A 747 -2.44 21.53 7.37
C GLU A 747 -1.36 20.91 8.27
N GLY A 748 -0.76 19.80 7.85
CA GLY A 748 0.31 19.14 8.61
C GLY A 748 1.53 20.04 8.85
N VAL A 749 1.97 20.81 7.86
CA VAL A 749 3.08 21.77 8.02
C VAL A 749 2.67 22.99 8.83
N VAL A 750 1.51 23.59 8.55
CA VAL A 750 1.05 24.77 9.29
C VAL A 750 0.68 24.43 10.74
N SER A 751 0.39 23.16 11.05
CA SER A 751 0.23 22.71 12.43
C SER A 751 1.51 22.95 13.28
N ILE A 752 2.68 22.97 12.66
CA ILE A 752 3.96 23.33 13.31
C ILE A 752 3.96 24.81 13.70
N ILE A 753 3.43 25.68 12.83
CA ILE A 753 3.28 27.11 13.13
C ILE A 753 2.30 27.28 14.28
N ASN A 754 1.16 26.58 14.26
CA ASN A 754 0.19 26.59 15.35
C ASN A 754 0.80 26.10 16.67
N LEU A 755 1.63 25.05 16.62
CA LEU A 755 2.37 24.55 17.77
C LEU A 755 3.33 25.61 18.32
N VAL A 756 4.10 26.30 17.47
CA VAL A 756 5.00 27.39 17.91
C VAL A 756 4.20 28.53 18.54
N MET A 757 3.11 28.97 17.91
CA MET A 757 2.23 29.99 18.46
C MET A 757 1.62 29.57 19.80
N SER A 758 1.17 28.32 19.92
CA SER A 758 0.67 27.76 21.17
C SER A 758 1.75 27.68 22.25
N THR A 759 3.01 27.45 21.88
CA THR A 759 4.14 27.45 22.81
C THR A 759 4.48 28.87 23.29
N MET A 760 4.23 29.87 22.44
CA MET A 760 4.43 31.29 22.74
C MET A 760 3.20 31.94 23.41
N ASP A 761 2.20 31.15 23.80
CA ASP A 761 0.94 31.62 24.39
C ASP A 761 0.25 32.74 23.59
N VAL A 762 0.29 32.64 22.25
CA VAL A 762 -0.38 33.61 21.38
C VAL A 762 -1.89 33.55 21.63
N PRO A 763 -2.55 34.68 21.93
CA PRO A 763 -3.98 34.70 22.22
C PRO A 763 -4.80 34.31 20.99
N HIS A 764 -5.85 33.52 21.23
CA HIS A 764 -6.81 33.03 20.25
C HIS A 764 -8.21 33.10 20.86
N LEU A 765 -9.26 33.19 20.02
CA LEU A 765 -10.64 33.47 20.42
C LEU A 765 -11.40 32.26 20.96
#